data_AF-A0A967WS22-F1
#
_entry.id   AF-A0A967WS22-F1
#
_cell.length_a   1.000
_cell.length_b   1.000
_cell.length_c   1.000
_cell.angle_alpha   90.00
_cell.angle_beta   90.00
_cell.angle_gamma   90.00
#
_symmetry.space_group_name_H-M   'P 1'
#
loop_
_entity.id
_entity.type
_entity.pdbx_description
1 polymer ?
#
loop_
_entity_poly.entity_id
_entity_poly.type
_entity_poly.pdbx_seq_one_letter_code
_entity_poly.pdbx_strand_id
1 'polypeptide(L)'
;MRRFGRREMLSKLMETIGDDFPIEHNLVSRTLERAQTSVEGYNFDIRKHLLEYDDVLNRQRETIYDERLRILQSSDLRAEVWRMLEMQVDEYLEKHGDGDERRLIFAGLDDVVPFTIPAPSAPFQGPVVFGGSYTAFPPFTIGFLADQYAGRPAEETAQNLQDLARQAASIYGEQIRETADETAQSILEKYDERLDRYRVLLDEKIEDYIELVQERGQYADPRRLGQHLDRTFPIKLSMPQDLRDLDLDDLRDHWLAEVEVEYHRQACEGLMTRVQIRLPSEVRIDRLRPARLPDQMLESEMRRVRELASKQPRGEEGRKHLGSLTPSSSPDAVQVLAFVSTIKEHSNLDYGRLDRLVGHAAGAYLEQLLEQYLKAVDEEDGRLRRDLERMRDSVVEGKKGGRANSLVSVLRELNALVHLEVTTVAELLGLAVAHEYDKWAQRQLLDISADARRNKLSDTSWAAIVEHLLATHYTQKQAYDREHRRRATWVPRLPFGLLGQASTREMDEESLREALLTSLRGVIERREQEWGQQELGRWGHLSLNDLDTTTYDGLLRFVGEQQLGDLRSQLVEDLPPDLYNRLSFVLAVRQWEEQGAVLGDLPLAEELLAELGAALGEELLVTPVGELDQESQDQIREHLRRAGLLDDPGARNALLEQSISKWEERTRHEVARFWGRQFIEANRGQP
;
A
#
# COMPACT_ATOMS: atom_id res chain seq x y z
N MET A 1 11.07 51.73 -18.01
CA MET A 1 9.78 52.18 -18.60
C MET A 1 8.94 51.06 -19.24
N ARG A 2 9.52 50.00 -19.84
CA ARG A 2 8.76 48.96 -20.58
C ARG A 2 7.72 48.14 -19.76
N ARG A 3 7.94 47.90 -18.47
CA ARG A 3 7.06 47.07 -17.62
C ARG A 3 6.08 47.86 -16.73
N PHE A 4 6.45 49.06 -16.25
CA PHE A 4 5.68 49.80 -15.23
C PHE A 4 5.48 51.30 -15.54
N GLY A 5 5.97 51.80 -16.69
CA GLY A 5 5.68 53.17 -17.14
C GLY A 5 4.48 53.18 -18.09
N ARG A 6 3.60 54.20 -18.01
CA ARG A 6 2.50 54.42 -18.97
C ARG A 6 3.07 54.72 -20.35
N ARG A 7 3.44 53.66 -21.06
CA ARG A 7 4.23 53.70 -22.30
C ARG A 7 3.58 54.54 -23.38
N GLU A 8 2.28 54.39 -23.58
CA GLU A 8 1.54 55.15 -24.61
C GLU A 8 1.48 56.65 -24.31
N MET A 9 1.37 57.03 -23.03
CA MET A 9 1.33 58.43 -22.61
C MET A 9 2.70 59.10 -22.75
N LEU A 10 3.77 58.38 -22.38
CA LEU A 10 5.15 58.88 -22.51
C LEU A 10 5.61 58.90 -23.96
N SER A 11 5.27 57.90 -24.78
CA SER A 11 5.60 57.87 -26.22
C SER A 11 5.00 59.07 -26.95
N LYS A 12 3.73 59.38 -26.69
CA LYS A 12 3.06 60.57 -27.26
C LYS A 12 3.69 61.89 -26.81
N LEU A 13 4.13 61.96 -25.55
CA LEU A 13 4.82 63.16 -25.03
C LEU A 13 6.21 63.34 -25.67
N MET A 14 6.93 62.24 -25.89
CA MET A 14 8.28 62.22 -26.50
C MET A 14 8.23 62.55 -27.99
N GLU A 15 7.23 62.03 -28.72
CA GLU A 15 6.96 62.39 -30.12
C GLU A 15 6.70 63.91 -30.30
N THR A 16 6.24 64.59 -29.24
CA THR A 16 5.96 66.04 -29.28
C THR A 16 7.19 66.89 -28.92
N ILE A 17 8.18 66.34 -28.20
CA ILE A 17 9.35 67.06 -27.66
C ILE A 17 10.58 66.92 -28.58
N GLY A 18 10.66 65.87 -29.40
CA GLY A 18 11.76 65.62 -30.32
C GLY A 18 12.99 64.98 -29.65
N ASP A 19 13.79 64.24 -30.42
CA ASP A 19 14.82 63.32 -29.89
C ASP A 19 16.18 63.97 -29.59
N ASP A 20 16.40 65.23 -29.97
CA ASP A 20 17.73 65.86 -29.99
C ASP A 20 18.05 66.78 -28.77
N PHE A 21 17.18 66.86 -27.75
CA PHE A 21 17.39 67.72 -26.57
C PHE A 21 17.30 66.96 -25.23
N PRO A 22 18.09 67.35 -24.19
CA PRO A 22 17.95 66.81 -22.84
C PRO A 22 16.56 67.09 -22.28
N ILE A 23 15.91 66.05 -21.74
CA ILE A 23 14.52 66.12 -21.31
C ILE A 23 14.46 66.51 -19.83
N GLU A 24 14.25 67.79 -19.55
CA GLU A 24 13.99 68.32 -18.20
C GLU A 24 12.53 68.76 -18.08
N HIS A 25 11.63 67.79 -17.90
CA HIS A 25 10.21 68.07 -17.70
C HIS A 25 9.72 67.43 -16.41
N ASN A 26 9.24 68.25 -15.46
CA ASN A 26 8.79 67.82 -14.13
C ASN A 26 7.78 66.66 -14.17
N LEU A 27 6.96 66.57 -15.23
CA LEU A 27 6.01 65.47 -15.41
C LEU A 27 6.70 64.12 -15.72
N VAL A 28 7.83 64.14 -16.44
CA VAL A 28 8.62 62.95 -16.78
C VAL A 28 9.36 62.45 -15.55
N SER A 29 10.00 63.35 -14.79
CA SER A 29 10.66 63.00 -13.51
C SER A 29 9.68 62.41 -12.50
N ARG A 30 8.49 63.02 -12.32
CA ARG A 30 7.42 62.45 -11.47
C ARG A 30 6.90 61.10 -11.96
N THR A 31 6.93 60.87 -13.27
CA THR A 31 6.50 59.58 -13.84
C THR A 31 7.57 58.51 -13.67
N LEU A 32 8.85 58.89 -13.74
CA LEU A 32 9.98 58.02 -13.43
C LEU A 32 10.01 57.63 -11.95
N GLU A 33 9.83 58.60 -11.05
CA GLU A 33 9.73 58.39 -9.60
C GLU A 33 8.57 57.44 -9.27
N ARG A 34 7.38 57.65 -9.84
CA ARG A 34 6.24 56.73 -9.67
C ARG A 34 6.51 55.33 -10.22
N ALA A 35 7.17 55.23 -11.37
CA ALA A 35 7.55 53.94 -11.93
C ALA A 35 8.58 53.22 -11.03
N GLN A 36 9.50 53.97 -10.41
CA GLN A 36 10.45 53.44 -9.43
C GLN A 36 9.74 52.98 -8.16
N THR A 37 8.88 53.80 -7.55
CA THR A 37 8.07 53.39 -6.38
C THR A 37 7.20 52.17 -6.68
N SER A 38 6.68 52.05 -7.91
CA SER A 38 5.90 50.87 -8.33
C SER A 38 6.76 49.61 -8.47
N VAL A 39 8.00 49.74 -8.96
CA VAL A 39 8.96 48.62 -9.03
C VAL A 39 9.44 48.22 -7.64
N GLU A 40 9.67 49.18 -6.76
CA GLU A 40 10.03 48.95 -5.36
C GLU A 40 8.87 48.28 -4.61
N GLY A 41 7.63 48.74 -4.81
CA GLY A 41 6.43 48.10 -4.29
C GLY A 41 6.27 46.66 -4.79
N TYR A 42 6.41 46.44 -6.11
CA TYR A 42 6.34 45.10 -6.70
C TYR A 42 7.43 44.16 -6.16
N ASN A 43 8.68 44.62 -6.03
CA ASN A 43 9.76 43.83 -5.44
C ASN A 43 9.55 43.59 -3.94
N PHE A 44 8.97 44.57 -3.22
CA PHE A 44 8.59 44.42 -1.82
C PHE A 44 7.50 43.36 -1.65
N ASP A 45 6.45 43.40 -2.48
CA ASP A 45 5.36 42.43 -2.47
C ASP A 45 5.88 41.02 -2.80
N ILE A 46 6.79 40.88 -3.77
CA ILE A 46 7.46 39.60 -4.06
C ILE A 46 8.24 39.10 -2.84
N ARG A 47 9.03 39.96 -2.19
CA ARG A 47 9.80 39.57 -1.00
C ARG A 47 8.90 39.25 0.19
N LYS A 48 7.79 39.98 0.34
CA LYS A 48 6.80 39.74 1.38
C LYS A 48 6.16 38.37 1.19
N HIS A 49 5.71 38.05 -0.02
CA HIS A 49 5.17 36.72 -0.31
C HIS A 49 6.22 35.62 -0.11
N LEU A 50 7.46 35.84 -0.54
CA LEU A 50 8.55 34.88 -0.29
C LEU A 50 8.80 34.66 1.21
N LEU A 51 8.76 35.73 2.02
CA LEU A 51 8.91 35.65 3.47
C LEU A 51 7.71 34.95 4.11
N GLU A 52 6.49 35.22 3.66
CA GLU A 52 5.27 34.52 4.13
C GLU A 52 5.36 33.01 3.86
N TYR A 53 5.93 32.59 2.71
CA TYR A 53 6.21 31.17 2.44
C TYR A 53 7.31 30.61 3.34
N ASP A 54 8.41 31.35 3.55
CA ASP A 54 9.48 30.91 4.44
C ASP A 54 9.02 30.82 5.90
N ASP A 55 8.13 31.69 6.37
CA ASP A 55 7.56 31.63 7.73
C ASP A 55 6.80 30.31 7.98
N VAL A 56 6.05 29.82 6.98
CA VAL A 56 5.37 28.52 7.05
C VAL A 56 6.39 27.39 7.12
N LEU A 57 7.42 27.42 6.26
CA LEU A 57 8.49 26.43 6.25
C LEU A 57 9.33 26.48 7.53
N ASN A 58 9.53 27.66 8.10
CA ASN A 58 10.32 27.83 9.30
C ASN A 58 9.64 27.23 10.52
N ARG A 59 8.31 27.42 10.67
CA ARG A 59 7.53 26.73 11.72
C ARG A 59 7.57 25.21 11.57
N GLN A 60 7.55 24.70 10.33
CA GLN A 60 7.72 23.27 10.07
C GLN A 60 9.12 22.79 10.46
N ARG A 61 10.18 23.54 10.11
CA ARG A 61 11.56 23.23 10.49
C ARG A 61 11.74 23.19 12.00
N GLU A 62 11.26 24.21 12.71
CA GLU A 62 11.33 24.26 14.18
C GLU A 62 10.68 23.02 14.79
N THR A 63 9.45 22.69 14.38
CA THR A 63 8.74 21.49 14.88
C THR A 63 9.51 20.19 14.60
N ILE A 64 10.03 20.01 13.38
CA ILE A 64 10.76 18.80 13.00
C ILE A 64 12.11 18.70 13.73
N TYR A 65 12.83 19.82 13.86
CA TYR A 65 14.14 19.83 14.50
C TYR A 65 14.05 19.68 16.01
N ASP A 66 13.02 20.23 16.65
CA ASP A 66 12.74 20.01 18.06
C ASP A 66 12.43 18.53 18.34
N GLU A 67 11.60 17.90 17.50
CA GLU A 67 11.28 16.48 17.64
C GLU A 67 12.50 15.59 17.36
N ARG A 68 13.28 15.91 16.33
CA ARG A 68 14.53 15.21 16.02
C ARG A 68 15.51 15.33 17.18
N LEU A 69 15.74 16.52 17.71
CA LEU A 69 16.65 16.74 18.84
C LEU A 69 16.18 15.95 20.07
N ARG A 70 14.87 15.95 20.36
CA ARG A 70 14.29 15.15 21.44
C ARG A 70 14.55 13.65 21.26
N ILE A 71 14.37 13.13 20.04
CA ILE A 71 14.64 11.73 19.73
C ILE A 71 16.12 11.40 19.94
N LEU A 72 17.01 12.28 19.48
CA LEU A 72 18.47 12.09 19.56
C LEU A 72 19.02 12.16 20.98
N GLN A 73 18.42 12.98 21.84
CA GLN A 73 18.85 13.14 23.23
C GLN A 73 18.21 12.12 24.19
N SER A 74 17.22 11.35 23.74
CA SER A 74 16.54 10.40 24.62
C SER A 74 17.38 9.15 24.85
N SER A 75 17.49 8.75 26.12
CA SER A 75 18.09 7.48 26.51
C SER A 75 17.14 6.28 26.34
N ASP A 76 15.84 6.53 26.20
CA ASP A 76 14.82 5.51 25.93
C ASP A 76 13.71 6.10 25.05
N LEU A 77 13.53 5.53 23.86
CA LEU A 77 12.49 5.95 22.90
C LEU A 77 11.26 5.05 22.93
N ARG A 78 11.25 3.97 23.73
CA ARG A 78 10.16 2.99 23.71
C ARG A 78 8.82 3.62 24.02
N ALA A 79 8.75 4.50 25.01
CA ALA A 79 7.52 5.20 25.35
C ALA A 79 7.02 6.11 24.22
N GLU A 80 7.92 6.78 23.50
CA GLU A 80 7.57 7.68 22.41
C GLU A 80 7.12 6.90 21.16
N VAL A 81 7.86 5.86 20.79
CA VAL A 81 7.48 4.94 19.71
C VAL A 81 6.15 4.27 20.02
N TRP A 82 5.92 3.87 21.27
CA TRP A 82 4.66 3.29 21.70
C TRP A 82 3.50 4.28 21.56
N ARG A 83 3.69 5.53 21.96
CA ARG A 83 2.70 6.60 21.80
C ARG A 83 2.36 6.85 20.32
N MET A 84 3.36 6.82 19.44
CA MET A 84 3.15 6.95 17.99
C MET A 84 2.36 5.77 17.42
N LEU A 85 2.66 4.55 17.87
CA LEU A 85 1.93 3.34 17.48
C LEU A 85 0.47 3.39 17.97
N GLU A 86 0.23 3.81 19.20
CA GLU A 86 -1.13 4.00 19.74
C GLU A 86 -1.91 4.99 18.88
N MET A 87 -1.33 6.14 18.56
CA MET A 87 -1.97 7.14 17.70
C MET A 87 -2.29 6.58 16.31
N GLN A 88 -1.38 5.80 15.73
CA GLN A 88 -1.63 5.17 14.43
C GLN A 88 -2.73 4.11 14.50
N VAL A 89 -2.76 3.27 15.54
CA VAL A 89 -3.85 2.31 15.73
C VAL A 89 -5.18 3.03 15.89
N ASP A 90 -5.20 4.14 16.63
CA ASP A 90 -6.40 4.97 16.83
C ASP A 90 -6.89 5.58 15.51
N GLU A 91 -5.99 6.15 14.71
CA GLU A 91 -6.31 6.69 13.37
C GLU A 91 -6.84 5.59 12.43
N TYR A 92 -6.24 4.39 12.48
CA TYR A 92 -6.69 3.25 11.67
C TYR A 92 -8.06 2.74 12.10
N LEU A 93 -8.35 2.71 13.40
CA LEU A 93 -9.65 2.32 13.94
C LEU A 93 -10.74 3.34 13.63
N GLU A 94 -10.44 4.63 13.74
CA GLU A 94 -11.38 5.68 13.35
C GLU A 94 -11.78 5.55 11.87
N LYS A 95 -10.82 5.15 11.04
CA LYS A 95 -11.05 4.98 9.60
C LYS A 95 -11.73 3.67 9.22
N HIS A 96 -11.44 2.57 9.92
CA HIS A 96 -11.79 1.20 9.49
C HIS A 96 -12.42 0.32 10.60
N GLY A 97 -12.79 0.90 11.74
CA GLY A 97 -13.32 0.19 12.90
C GLY A 97 -14.76 -0.31 12.73
N ASP A 98 -15.46 0.16 11.69
CA ASP A 98 -16.78 -0.32 11.33
C ASP A 98 -16.75 -1.77 10.82
N GLY A 99 -17.82 -2.51 11.10
CA GLY A 99 -17.89 -3.97 11.05
C GLY A 99 -17.31 -4.59 9.78
N ASP A 100 -17.61 -4.01 8.61
CA ASP A 100 -17.19 -4.55 7.32
C ASP A 100 -15.75 -4.18 6.92
N GLU A 101 -15.23 -3.08 7.46
CA GLU A 101 -13.90 -2.56 7.13
C GLU A 101 -12.78 -3.07 8.05
N ARG A 102 -13.09 -3.72 9.17
CA ARG A 102 -12.09 -4.26 10.11
C ARG A 102 -11.02 -5.15 9.47
N ARG A 103 -11.34 -5.85 8.37
CA ARG A 103 -10.33 -6.64 7.63
C ARG A 103 -9.18 -5.79 7.10
N LEU A 104 -9.42 -4.52 6.79
CA LEU A 104 -8.42 -3.58 6.28
C LEU A 104 -7.39 -3.24 7.36
N ILE A 105 -7.81 -3.21 8.63
CA ILE A 105 -6.90 -3.06 9.77
C ILE A 105 -5.93 -4.23 9.80
N PHE A 106 -6.44 -5.46 9.81
CA PHE A 106 -5.60 -6.66 9.86
C PHE A 106 -4.74 -6.83 8.62
N ALA A 107 -5.28 -6.58 7.42
CA ALA A 107 -4.51 -6.63 6.18
C ALA A 107 -3.39 -5.56 6.18
N GLY A 108 -3.70 -4.34 6.62
CA GLY A 108 -2.71 -3.27 6.76
C GLY A 108 -1.63 -3.59 7.77
N LEU A 109 -1.99 -4.15 8.92
CA LEU A 109 -1.02 -4.58 9.94
C LEU A 109 -0.16 -5.75 9.47
N ASP A 110 -0.74 -6.73 8.76
CA ASP A 110 0.01 -7.83 8.14
C ASP A 110 1.05 -7.33 7.13
N ASP A 111 0.72 -6.26 6.39
CA ASP A 111 1.64 -5.64 5.44
C ASP A 111 2.69 -4.76 6.13
N VAL A 112 2.31 -3.96 7.13
CA VAL A 112 3.18 -2.93 7.74
C VAL A 112 4.12 -3.50 8.81
N VAL A 113 3.63 -4.41 9.67
CA VAL A 113 4.42 -4.96 10.79
C VAL A 113 5.76 -5.56 10.33
N PRO A 114 5.83 -6.33 9.22
CA PRO A 114 7.11 -6.82 8.71
C PRO A 114 8.11 -5.72 8.27
N PHE A 115 7.63 -4.51 7.92
CA PHE A 115 8.48 -3.40 7.49
C PHE A 115 8.90 -2.47 8.63
N THR A 116 8.02 -2.24 9.61
CA THR A 116 8.32 -1.40 10.78
C THR A 116 9.19 -2.13 11.80
N ILE A 117 9.15 -3.46 11.78
CA ILE A 117 9.82 -4.33 12.74
C ILE A 117 10.80 -5.27 11.96
N PRO A 118 11.94 -4.78 11.43
CA PRO A 118 12.80 -5.53 10.50
C PRO A 118 13.64 -6.63 11.18
N ALA A 119 13.72 -7.85 10.65
CA ALA A 119 14.53 -8.91 11.27
C ALA A 119 16.01 -8.48 11.52
N PRO A 120 16.63 -8.81 12.68
CA PRO A 120 17.93 -8.26 13.08
C PRO A 120 19.13 -8.63 12.18
N SER A 121 18.96 -9.51 11.20
CA SER A 121 20.06 -10.00 10.35
C SER A 121 19.77 -10.04 8.85
N ALA A 122 18.65 -9.48 8.38
CA ALA A 122 18.31 -9.55 6.95
C ALA A 122 18.70 -8.24 6.21
N PRO A 123 19.64 -8.26 5.24
CA PRO A 123 19.63 -7.24 4.19
C PRO A 123 18.29 -7.35 3.47
N PHE A 124 17.62 -6.21 3.26
CA PHE A 124 16.28 -6.10 2.68
C PHE A 124 16.04 -7.10 1.54
N GLN A 125 15.30 -8.18 1.82
CA GLN A 125 14.78 -9.11 0.82
C GLN A 125 13.30 -9.32 1.14
N GLY A 126 12.43 -8.81 0.28
CA GLY A 126 11.00 -9.13 0.32
C GLY A 126 10.72 -10.60 0.04
N PRO A 127 9.50 -10.91 -0.39
CA PRO A 127 8.49 -11.56 0.42
C PRO A 127 8.86 -12.99 0.87
N VAL A 128 8.77 -13.21 2.19
CA VAL A 128 8.34 -14.43 2.89
C VAL A 128 8.78 -15.77 2.28
N VAL A 129 9.91 -16.31 2.78
CA VAL A 129 10.22 -17.75 2.72
C VAL A 129 10.01 -18.34 4.11
N PHE A 130 8.87 -18.99 4.33
CA PHE A 130 8.63 -19.81 5.52
C PHE A 130 9.51 -21.06 5.48
N GLY A 131 10.21 -21.34 6.58
CA GLY A 131 10.93 -22.60 6.81
C GLY A 131 12.44 -22.59 6.56
N GLY A 132 13.05 -21.43 6.26
CA GLY A 132 14.50 -21.25 6.44
C GLY A 132 14.81 -20.88 7.90
N SER A 133 16.04 -21.14 8.37
CA SER A 133 16.57 -20.73 9.69
C SER A 133 16.68 -19.20 9.91
N TYR A 134 15.94 -18.43 9.12
CA TYR A 134 15.81 -16.97 9.15
C TYR A 134 14.31 -16.66 8.94
N THR A 135 13.46 -16.98 9.92
CA THR A 135 12.03 -16.73 9.81
C THR A 135 11.72 -15.24 9.97
N ALA A 136 11.14 -14.65 8.92
CA ALA A 136 10.28 -13.49 9.06
C ALA A 136 9.08 -13.88 9.95
N PHE A 137 8.69 -13.00 10.86
CA PHE A 137 7.52 -13.18 11.74
C PHE A 137 6.30 -13.63 10.92
N PRO A 138 5.44 -14.54 11.46
CA PRO A 138 4.16 -14.81 10.82
C PRO A 138 3.35 -13.50 10.67
N PRO A 139 2.42 -13.41 9.70
CA PRO A 139 1.50 -12.28 9.61
C PRO A 139 0.95 -11.90 10.99
N PHE A 140 0.90 -10.61 11.30
CA PHE A 140 0.41 -10.08 12.57
C PHE A 140 -0.89 -10.77 13.01
N THR A 141 -1.81 -10.96 12.08
CA THR A 141 -3.12 -11.57 12.33
C THR A 141 -3.01 -12.99 12.91
N ILE A 142 -2.01 -13.78 12.51
CA ILE A 142 -1.80 -15.12 13.09
C ILE A 142 -1.38 -15.01 14.55
N GLY A 143 -0.46 -14.09 14.85
CA GLY A 143 -0.02 -13.83 16.23
C GLY A 143 -1.15 -13.30 17.10
N PHE A 144 -1.94 -12.38 16.56
CA PHE A 144 -3.14 -11.85 17.19
C PHE A 144 -4.15 -12.95 17.52
N LEU A 145 -4.49 -13.81 16.55
CA LEU A 145 -5.39 -14.94 16.80
C LEU A 145 -4.85 -15.88 17.88
N ALA A 146 -3.56 -16.18 17.85
CA ALA A 146 -2.95 -17.00 18.88
C ALA A 146 -3.00 -16.34 20.28
N ASP A 147 -2.80 -15.02 20.38
CA ASP A 147 -2.96 -14.29 21.64
C ASP A 147 -4.41 -14.37 22.18
N GLN A 148 -5.41 -14.31 21.29
CA GLN A 148 -6.82 -14.40 21.67
C GLN A 148 -7.22 -15.76 22.26
N TYR A 149 -6.67 -16.84 21.72
CA TYR A 149 -7.07 -18.21 22.06
C TYR A 149 -6.09 -18.95 22.99
N ALA A 150 -4.93 -18.36 23.30
CA ALA A 150 -3.95 -18.96 24.19
C ALA A 150 -4.52 -19.22 25.59
N GLY A 151 -4.17 -20.36 26.18
CA GLY A 151 -4.60 -20.75 27.53
C GLY A 151 -6.07 -21.15 27.69
N ARG A 152 -6.87 -21.12 26.61
CA ARG A 152 -8.26 -21.59 26.61
C ARG A 152 -8.34 -23.14 26.55
N PRO A 153 -9.51 -23.76 26.81
CA PRO A 153 -9.67 -25.20 26.65
C PRO A 153 -9.42 -25.68 25.22
N ALA A 154 -8.61 -26.73 25.04
CA ALA A 154 -8.15 -27.17 23.72
C ALA A 154 -9.27 -27.59 22.76
N GLU A 155 -10.28 -28.31 23.25
CA GLU A 155 -11.43 -28.72 22.43
C GLU A 155 -12.25 -27.51 21.93
N GLU A 156 -12.45 -26.53 22.80
CA GLU A 156 -13.16 -25.29 22.48
C GLU A 156 -12.37 -24.46 21.47
N THR A 157 -11.06 -24.27 21.70
CA THR A 157 -10.17 -23.56 20.77
C THR A 157 -10.15 -24.21 19.38
N ALA A 158 -10.00 -25.52 19.31
CA ALA A 158 -9.99 -26.23 18.03
C ALA A 158 -11.31 -26.08 17.27
N GLN A 159 -12.45 -26.08 17.98
CA GLN A 159 -13.76 -25.85 17.38
C GLN A 159 -13.91 -24.40 16.90
N ASN A 160 -13.53 -23.43 17.73
CA ASN A 160 -13.59 -22.01 17.40
C ASN A 160 -12.74 -21.66 16.17
N LEU A 161 -11.52 -22.20 16.05
CA LEU A 161 -10.67 -21.98 14.86
C LEU A 161 -11.29 -22.56 13.58
N GLN A 162 -12.02 -23.68 13.67
CA GLN A 162 -12.74 -24.22 12.51
C GLN A 162 -13.96 -23.37 12.13
N ASP A 163 -14.71 -22.90 13.12
CA ASP A 163 -15.87 -22.06 12.88
C ASP A 163 -15.46 -20.68 12.35
N LEU A 164 -14.31 -20.16 12.81
CA LEU A 164 -13.71 -18.93 12.32
C LEU A 164 -13.44 -18.98 10.81
N ALA A 165 -12.88 -20.09 10.31
CA ALA A 165 -12.65 -20.26 8.88
C ALA A 165 -13.96 -20.21 8.06
N ARG A 166 -15.05 -20.78 8.60
CA ARG A 166 -16.37 -20.73 7.95
C ARG A 166 -16.94 -19.32 7.95
N GLN A 167 -16.81 -18.60 9.07
CA GLN A 167 -17.26 -17.22 9.19
C GLN A 167 -16.50 -16.30 8.22
N ALA A 168 -15.17 -16.42 8.17
CA ALA A 168 -14.33 -15.66 7.24
C ALA A 168 -14.71 -15.94 5.77
N ALA A 169 -14.97 -17.20 5.41
CA ALA A 169 -15.44 -17.55 4.07
C ALA A 169 -16.84 -16.98 3.76
N SER A 170 -17.72 -16.87 4.76
CA SER A 170 -19.04 -16.24 4.59
C SER A 170 -18.91 -14.74 4.33
N ILE A 171 -18.16 -14.03 5.18
CA ILE A 171 -17.90 -12.59 5.07
C ILE A 171 -17.30 -12.25 3.70
N TYR A 172 -16.30 -13.03 3.28
CA TYR A 172 -15.71 -12.80 1.97
C TYR A 172 -16.70 -13.09 0.84
N GLY A 173 -17.58 -14.08 1.00
CA GLY A 173 -18.63 -14.36 0.04
C GLY A 173 -19.63 -13.21 -0.10
N GLU A 174 -19.97 -12.52 0.97
CA GLU A 174 -20.82 -11.32 0.94
C GLU A 174 -20.17 -10.21 0.11
N GLN A 175 -18.92 -9.86 0.42
CA GLN A 175 -18.15 -8.85 -0.34
C GLN A 175 -17.95 -9.23 -1.82
N ILE A 176 -17.71 -10.51 -2.10
CA ILE A 176 -17.54 -11.01 -3.47
C ILE A 176 -18.84 -10.90 -4.28
N ARG A 177 -20.01 -11.08 -3.64
CA ARG A 177 -21.30 -10.93 -4.33
C ARG A 177 -21.56 -9.47 -4.72
N GLU A 178 -21.21 -8.52 -3.85
CA GLU A 178 -21.39 -7.09 -4.09
C GLU A 178 -20.39 -6.54 -5.12
N THR A 179 -19.24 -7.20 -5.29
CA THR A 179 -18.16 -6.76 -6.18
C THR A 179 -18.61 -6.44 -7.61
N ALA A 180 -19.53 -7.22 -8.19
CA ALA A 180 -20.02 -6.99 -9.55
C ALA A 180 -20.82 -5.69 -9.63
N ASP A 181 -21.76 -5.49 -8.71
CA ASP A 181 -22.64 -4.35 -8.67
C ASP A 181 -21.89 -3.07 -8.31
N GLU A 182 -20.99 -3.10 -7.32
CA GLU A 182 -20.12 -1.97 -6.97
C GLU A 182 -19.23 -1.54 -8.14
N THR A 183 -18.66 -2.51 -8.87
CA THR A 183 -17.80 -2.21 -10.03
C THR A 183 -18.63 -1.59 -11.15
N ALA A 184 -19.85 -2.07 -11.36
CA ALA A 184 -20.77 -1.53 -12.35
C ALA A 184 -21.21 -0.11 -11.98
N GLN A 185 -21.61 0.11 -10.73
CA GLN A 185 -21.98 1.43 -10.21
C GLN A 185 -20.83 2.42 -10.36
N SER A 186 -19.61 2.04 -9.97
CA SER A 186 -18.43 2.91 -10.12
C SER A 186 -18.10 3.25 -11.59
N ILE A 187 -18.41 2.34 -12.52
CA ILE A 187 -18.30 2.61 -13.96
C ILE A 187 -19.36 3.62 -14.39
N LEU A 188 -20.62 3.41 -13.98
CA LEU A 188 -21.76 4.25 -14.33
C LEU A 188 -21.64 5.67 -13.79
N GLU A 189 -21.23 5.83 -12.53
CA GLU A 189 -21.00 7.15 -11.90
C GLU A 189 -19.98 8.00 -12.68
N LYS A 190 -18.98 7.36 -13.28
CA LYS A 190 -17.92 8.03 -14.05
C LYS A 190 -18.17 7.96 -15.56
N TYR A 191 -19.30 7.41 -15.99
CA TYR A 191 -19.53 7.07 -17.38
C TYR A 191 -19.65 8.31 -18.25
N ASP A 192 -20.59 9.19 -17.91
CA ASP A 192 -20.90 10.40 -18.69
C ASP A 192 -19.70 11.36 -18.69
N GLU A 193 -19.11 11.62 -17.51
CA GLU A 193 -17.92 12.48 -17.41
C GLU A 193 -16.74 11.97 -18.26
N ARG A 194 -16.57 10.65 -18.35
CA ARG A 194 -15.52 10.06 -19.17
C ARG A 194 -15.88 10.13 -20.64
N LEU A 195 -17.11 9.79 -21.01
CA LEU A 195 -17.58 9.85 -22.39
C LEU A 195 -17.44 11.27 -22.94
N ASP A 196 -17.83 12.28 -22.18
CA ASP A 196 -17.69 13.69 -22.56
C ASP A 196 -16.23 14.08 -22.74
N ARG A 197 -15.31 13.59 -21.88
CA ARG A 197 -13.86 13.79 -22.11
C ARG A 197 -13.39 13.18 -23.43
N TYR A 198 -13.92 12.02 -23.84
CA TYR A 198 -13.58 11.42 -25.14
C TYR A 198 -14.16 12.23 -26.31
N ARG A 199 -15.39 12.74 -26.19
CA ARG A 199 -16.00 13.61 -27.21
C ARG A 199 -15.19 14.91 -27.40
N VAL A 200 -14.87 15.59 -26.29
CA VAL A 200 -14.04 16.81 -26.33
C VAL A 200 -12.65 16.52 -26.91
N LEU A 201 -12.02 15.41 -26.51
CA LEU A 201 -10.72 15.02 -27.06
C LEU A 201 -10.79 14.73 -28.56
N LEU A 202 -11.88 14.13 -29.05
CA LEU A 202 -12.06 13.88 -30.49
C LEU A 202 -12.13 15.20 -31.24
N ASP A 203 -12.91 16.15 -30.74
CA ASP A 203 -13.04 17.48 -31.33
C ASP A 203 -11.71 18.23 -31.36
N GLU A 204 -10.98 18.24 -30.24
CA GLU A 204 -9.64 18.81 -30.17
C GLU A 204 -8.70 18.19 -31.20
N LYS A 205 -8.73 16.86 -31.38
CA LYS A 205 -7.85 16.16 -32.34
C LYS A 205 -8.20 16.44 -33.79
N ILE A 206 -9.49 16.61 -34.10
CA ILE A 206 -9.95 17.01 -35.43
C ILE A 206 -9.50 18.45 -35.71
N GLU A 207 -9.67 19.37 -34.76
CA GLU A 207 -9.30 20.78 -34.87
C GLU A 207 -7.78 20.95 -35.01
N ASP A 208 -6.99 20.31 -34.14
CA ASP A 208 -5.52 20.28 -34.21
C ASP A 208 -5.03 19.87 -35.61
N TYR A 209 -5.66 18.85 -36.20
CA TYR A 209 -5.30 18.37 -37.53
C TYR A 209 -5.69 19.37 -38.62
N ILE A 210 -6.88 19.96 -38.54
CA ILE A 210 -7.35 20.97 -39.51
C ILE A 210 -6.42 22.18 -39.49
N GLU A 211 -6.10 22.71 -38.31
CA GLU A 211 -5.17 23.84 -38.15
C GLU A 211 -3.80 23.53 -38.77
N LEU A 212 -3.23 22.36 -38.45
CA LEU A 212 -1.93 21.93 -38.96
C LEU A 212 -1.90 21.79 -40.49
N VAL A 213 -3.01 21.39 -41.11
CA VAL A 213 -3.13 21.28 -42.57
C VAL A 213 -3.34 22.65 -43.21
N GLN A 214 -4.11 23.54 -42.57
CA GLN A 214 -4.33 24.92 -43.00
C GLN A 214 -3.03 25.74 -42.96
N GLU A 215 -2.22 25.62 -41.90
CA GLU A 215 -0.89 26.26 -41.80
C GLU A 215 0.04 25.86 -42.96
N ARG A 216 -0.14 24.67 -43.52
CA ARG A 216 0.62 24.15 -44.67
C ARG A 216 0.02 24.53 -46.02
N GLY A 217 -1.08 25.29 -46.04
CA GLY A 217 -1.80 25.67 -47.26
C GLY A 217 -2.43 24.48 -48.00
N GLN A 218 -2.72 23.39 -47.29
CA GLN A 218 -3.32 22.17 -47.85
C GLN A 218 -4.80 22.07 -47.47
N TYR A 219 -5.56 21.27 -48.21
CA TYR A 219 -6.94 20.91 -47.85
C TYR A 219 -6.94 19.68 -46.92
N ALA A 220 -7.85 19.67 -45.95
CA ALA A 220 -8.06 18.53 -45.06
C ALA A 220 -8.63 17.34 -45.85
N ASP A 221 -7.79 16.35 -46.11
CA ASP A 221 -8.21 15.07 -46.71
C ASP A 221 -8.85 14.16 -45.63
N PRO A 222 -10.13 13.80 -45.76
CA PRO A 222 -10.83 12.91 -44.81
C PRO A 222 -10.11 11.61 -44.48
N ARG A 223 -9.45 11.00 -45.48
CA ARG A 223 -8.75 9.72 -45.27
C ARG A 223 -7.49 9.89 -44.44
N ARG A 224 -6.80 11.03 -44.61
CA ARG A 224 -5.62 11.37 -43.80
C ARG A 224 -6.01 11.78 -42.38
N LEU A 225 -7.15 12.46 -42.21
CA LEU A 225 -7.72 12.73 -40.90
C LEU A 225 -8.07 11.41 -40.18
N GLY A 226 -8.74 10.47 -40.85
CA GLY A 226 -9.00 9.14 -40.27
C GLY A 226 -7.73 8.39 -39.86
N GLN A 227 -6.67 8.44 -40.69
CA GLN A 227 -5.36 7.87 -40.33
C GLN A 227 -4.66 8.60 -39.18
N HIS A 228 -4.90 9.90 -39.03
CA HIS A 228 -4.41 10.68 -37.91
C HIS A 228 -5.12 10.23 -36.63
N LEU A 229 -6.45 10.18 -36.64
CA LEU A 229 -7.27 9.73 -35.51
C LEU A 229 -6.94 8.28 -35.08
N ASP A 230 -6.76 7.35 -36.02
CA ASP A 230 -6.34 5.96 -35.71
C ASP A 230 -4.99 5.88 -34.97
N ARG A 231 -4.14 6.90 -35.07
CA ARG A 231 -2.84 6.97 -34.38
C ARG A 231 -2.87 7.77 -33.10
N THR A 232 -3.73 8.78 -33.00
CA THR A 232 -3.70 9.76 -31.91
C THR A 232 -4.85 9.61 -30.92
N PHE A 233 -5.96 9.00 -31.35
CA PHE A 233 -7.13 8.79 -30.50
C PHE A 233 -7.04 7.44 -29.77
N PRO A 234 -7.45 7.36 -28.48
CA PRO A 234 -7.26 6.11 -27.71
C PRO A 234 -8.20 4.97 -28.12
N ILE A 235 -9.27 5.31 -28.86
CA ILE A 235 -10.27 4.37 -29.34
C ILE A 235 -10.12 4.20 -30.84
N LYS A 236 -10.30 2.97 -31.32
CA LYS A 236 -10.24 2.68 -32.74
C LYS A 236 -11.53 3.13 -33.43
N LEU A 237 -11.41 4.10 -34.32
CA LEU A 237 -12.50 4.64 -35.12
C LEU A 237 -12.39 4.12 -36.56
N SER A 238 -13.53 3.87 -37.19
CA SER A 238 -13.64 3.39 -38.56
C SER A 238 -14.04 4.50 -39.51
N MET A 239 -13.62 4.37 -40.76
CA MET A 239 -14.09 5.24 -41.83
C MET A 239 -15.47 4.77 -42.31
N PRO A 240 -16.39 5.69 -42.63
CA PRO A 240 -17.62 5.36 -43.35
C PRO A 240 -17.35 4.60 -44.65
N GLN A 241 -18.24 3.67 -44.99
CA GLN A 241 -18.10 2.83 -46.18
C GLN A 241 -18.33 3.61 -47.49
N ASP A 242 -19.22 4.60 -47.48
CA ASP A 242 -19.40 5.55 -48.58
C ASP A 242 -18.97 6.93 -48.11
N LEU A 243 -18.09 7.58 -48.87
CA LEU A 243 -17.56 8.92 -48.59
C LEU A 243 -18.15 9.97 -49.54
N ARG A 244 -19.03 9.56 -50.45
CA ARG A 244 -19.66 10.48 -51.39
C ARG A 244 -20.61 11.39 -50.63
N ASP A 245 -20.50 12.68 -50.92
CA ASP A 245 -21.36 13.74 -50.39
C ASP A 245 -21.30 13.95 -48.87
N LEU A 246 -20.29 13.39 -48.17
CA LEU A 246 -20.04 13.69 -46.75
C LEU A 246 -19.05 14.85 -46.61
N ASP A 247 -19.39 15.82 -45.78
CA ASP A 247 -18.47 16.88 -45.35
C ASP A 247 -17.73 16.52 -44.04
N LEU A 248 -16.95 17.47 -43.51
CA LEU A 248 -16.19 17.25 -42.28
C LEU A 248 -17.09 17.18 -41.04
N ASP A 249 -18.23 17.86 -41.06
CA ASP A 249 -19.18 17.85 -39.95
C ASP A 249 -19.92 16.50 -39.93
N ASP A 250 -20.30 15.96 -41.10
CA ASP A 250 -20.87 14.61 -41.22
C ASP A 250 -19.90 13.53 -40.71
N LEU A 251 -18.60 13.68 -40.99
CA LEU A 251 -17.56 12.76 -40.51
C LEU A 251 -17.34 12.89 -39.00
N ARG A 252 -17.39 14.12 -38.47
CA ARG A 252 -17.33 14.39 -37.03
C ARG A 252 -18.50 13.70 -36.32
N ASP A 253 -19.73 13.86 -36.83
CA ASP A 253 -20.92 13.22 -36.26
C ASP A 253 -20.84 11.69 -36.31
N HIS A 254 -20.36 11.12 -37.42
CA HIS A 254 -20.10 9.68 -37.53
C HIS A 254 -19.13 9.19 -36.46
N TRP A 255 -17.99 9.87 -36.28
CA TRP A 255 -17.01 9.47 -35.28
C TRP A 255 -17.48 9.71 -33.85
N LEU A 256 -18.24 10.77 -33.57
CA LEU A 256 -18.85 10.99 -32.26
C LEU A 256 -19.78 9.84 -31.88
N ALA A 257 -20.65 9.40 -32.80
CA ALA A 257 -21.51 8.24 -32.59
C ALA A 257 -20.68 6.96 -32.37
N GLU A 258 -19.60 6.78 -33.12
CA GLU A 258 -18.70 5.62 -32.96
C GLU A 258 -17.94 5.64 -31.63
N VAL A 259 -17.53 6.83 -31.14
CA VAL A 259 -16.94 7.00 -29.81
C VAL A 259 -17.89 6.52 -28.74
N GLU A 260 -19.17 6.88 -28.81
CA GLU A 260 -20.17 6.42 -27.83
C GLU A 260 -20.29 4.90 -27.81
N VAL A 261 -20.45 4.28 -28.98
CA VAL A 261 -20.60 2.83 -29.12
C VAL A 261 -19.36 2.09 -28.61
N GLU A 262 -18.17 2.53 -29.00
CA GLU A 262 -16.94 1.83 -28.66
C GLU A 262 -16.51 2.10 -27.21
N TYR A 263 -16.73 3.30 -26.68
CA TYR A 263 -16.53 3.59 -25.26
C TYR A 263 -17.45 2.71 -24.40
N HIS A 264 -18.72 2.58 -24.80
CA HIS A 264 -19.67 1.70 -24.11
C HIS A 264 -19.21 0.24 -24.13
N ARG A 265 -18.79 -0.26 -25.30
CA ARG A 265 -18.27 -1.62 -25.45
C ARG A 265 -17.07 -1.86 -24.52
N GLN A 266 -16.15 -0.91 -24.44
CA GLN A 266 -15.00 -0.96 -23.54
C GLN A 266 -15.40 -0.88 -22.06
N ALA A 267 -16.46 -0.15 -21.70
CA ALA A 267 -16.98 -0.12 -20.34
C ALA A 267 -17.46 -1.51 -19.89
N CYS A 268 -18.24 -2.20 -20.73
CA CYS A 268 -18.70 -3.57 -20.47
C CYS A 268 -17.55 -4.59 -20.42
N GLU A 269 -16.55 -4.50 -21.32
CA GLU A 269 -15.36 -5.35 -21.25
C GLU A 269 -14.50 -5.06 -20.01
N GLY A 270 -14.40 -3.78 -19.65
CA GLY A 270 -13.75 -3.30 -18.44
C GLY A 270 -14.41 -3.85 -17.18
N LEU A 271 -15.75 -3.90 -17.13
CA LEU A 271 -16.49 -4.51 -16.02
C LEU A 271 -16.12 -5.99 -15.86
N MET A 272 -16.24 -6.80 -16.93
CA MET A 272 -15.90 -8.23 -16.89
C MET A 272 -14.47 -8.48 -16.42
N THR A 273 -13.52 -7.65 -16.89
CA THR A 273 -12.11 -7.75 -16.54
C THR A 273 -11.87 -7.37 -15.07
N ARG A 274 -12.41 -6.23 -14.62
CA ARG A 274 -12.25 -5.73 -13.25
C ARG A 274 -12.86 -6.66 -12.23
N VAL A 275 -14.04 -7.21 -12.51
CA VAL A 275 -14.68 -8.22 -11.66
C VAL A 275 -13.74 -9.42 -11.50
N GLN A 276 -13.26 -10.01 -12.58
CA GLN A 276 -12.36 -11.17 -12.50
C GLN A 276 -11.04 -10.89 -11.76
N ILE A 277 -10.49 -9.67 -11.85
CA ILE A 277 -9.26 -9.28 -11.13
C ILE A 277 -9.48 -9.23 -9.61
N ARG A 278 -10.68 -8.86 -9.15
CA ARG A 278 -11.03 -8.77 -7.73
C ARG A 278 -11.30 -10.13 -7.07
N LEU A 279 -11.49 -11.19 -7.87
CA LEU A 279 -11.73 -12.55 -7.36
C LEU A 279 -10.41 -13.26 -7.01
N PRO A 280 -10.44 -14.28 -6.13
CA PRO A 280 -9.32 -15.18 -5.96
C PRO A 280 -8.91 -15.80 -7.31
N SER A 281 -7.61 -15.93 -7.56
CA SER A 281 -7.09 -16.42 -8.85
C SER A 281 -7.64 -17.79 -9.32
N GLU A 282 -8.16 -18.61 -8.41
CA GLU A 282 -8.76 -19.91 -8.69
C GLU A 282 -10.26 -19.84 -9.02
N VAL A 283 -10.91 -18.74 -8.64
CA VAL A 283 -12.30 -18.41 -8.95
C VAL A 283 -12.34 -17.82 -10.34
N ARG A 284 -13.02 -18.50 -11.25
CA ARG A 284 -12.94 -18.27 -12.69
C ARG A 284 -14.35 -18.17 -13.25
N ILE A 285 -14.82 -16.95 -13.48
CA ILE A 285 -16.18 -16.68 -13.97
C ILE A 285 -16.42 -17.25 -15.38
N ASP A 286 -15.34 -17.47 -16.13
CA ASP A 286 -15.37 -18.13 -17.42
C ASP A 286 -15.57 -19.65 -17.34
N ARG A 287 -15.79 -20.24 -16.16
CA ARG A 287 -16.20 -21.65 -16.00
C ARG A 287 -17.70 -21.87 -16.11
N LEU A 288 -18.51 -20.87 -15.74
CA LEU A 288 -19.97 -20.99 -15.88
C LEU A 288 -20.35 -21.13 -17.36
N ARG A 289 -21.28 -22.05 -17.64
CA ARG A 289 -21.77 -22.37 -18.98
C ARG A 289 -23.29 -22.16 -19.03
N PRO A 290 -23.78 -21.06 -19.60
CA PRO A 290 -25.21 -20.83 -19.71
C PRO A 290 -25.84 -21.84 -20.68
N ALA A 291 -26.96 -22.44 -20.28
CA ALA A 291 -27.73 -23.39 -21.09
C ALA A 291 -29.18 -23.52 -20.59
N ARG A 292 -30.17 -22.94 -21.28
CA ARG A 292 -31.60 -23.00 -20.89
C ARG A 292 -32.18 -24.38 -21.17
N LEU A 293 -32.07 -25.27 -20.19
CA LEU A 293 -32.63 -26.63 -20.24
C LEU A 293 -34.15 -26.62 -20.54
N PRO A 294 -34.64 -27.58 -21.37
CA PRO A 294 -36.08 -27.84 -21.50
C PRO A 294 -36.70 -28.28 -20.16
N ASP A 295 -37.96 -27.90 -19.91
CA ASP A 295 -38.66 -28.10 -18.63
C ASP A 295 -38.57 -29.54 -18.09
N GLN A 296 -38.77 -30.54 -18.96
CA GLN A 296 -38.67 -31.95 -18.57
C GLN A 296 -37.26 -32.34 -18.09
N MET A 297 -36.22 -31.81 -18.75
CA MET A 297 -34.83 -32.06 -18.34
C MET A 297 -34.49 -31.31 -17.07
N LEU A 298 -34.95 -30.07 -16.93
CA LEU A 298 -34.77 -29.26 -15.73
C LEU A 298 -35.37 -29.95 -14.50
N GLU A 299 -36.63 -30.38 -14.61
CA GLU A 299 -37.32 -31.08 -13.52
C GLU A 299 -36.57 -32.37 -13.14
N SER A 300 -36.09 -33.12 -14.14
CA SER A 300 -35.30 -34.33 -13.90
C SER A 300 -33.98 -34.04 -13.17
N GLU A 301 -33.29 -32.96 -13.53
CA GLU A 301 -32.01 -32.58 -12.90
C GLU A 301 -32.23 -32.06 -11.48
N MET A 302 -33.28 -31.28 -11.21
CA MET A 302 -33.62 -30.84 -9.86
C MET A 302 -33.97 -32.03 -8.95
N ARG A 303 -34.75 -33.01 -9.44
CA ARG A 303 -35.03 -34.24 -8.68
C ARG A 303 -33.75 -35.03 -8.39
N ARG A 304 -32.85 -35.16 -9.37
CA ARG A 304 -31.55 -35.83 -9.24
C ARG A 304 -30.66 -35.14 -8.20
N VAL A 305 -30.53 -33.81 -8.28
CA VAL A 305 -29.74 -33.01 -7.33
C VAL A 305 -30.30 -33.14 -5.92
N ARG A 306 -31.63 -33.06 -5.75
CA ARG A 306 -32.29 -33.29 -4.46
C ARG A 306 -31.93 -34.66 -3.90
N GLU A 307 -32.07 -35.72 -4.69
CA GLU A 307 -31.75 -37.09 -4.24
C GLU A 307 -30.28 -37.21 -3.79
N LEU A 308 -29.36 -36.60 -4.52
CA LEU A 308 -27.94 -36.57 -4.16
C LEU A 308 -27.68 -35.76 -2.88
N ALA A 309 -28.40 -34.66 -2.68
CA ALA A 309 -28.30 -33.84 -1.47
C ALA A 309 -28.89 -34.56 -0.25
N SER A 310 -30.04 -35.24 -0.39
CA SER A 310 -30.69 -36.00 0.69
C SER A 310 -29.83 -37.17 1.20
N LYS A 311 -28.85 -37.65 0.41
CA LYS A 311 -27.88 -38.68 0.85
C LYS A 311 -26.79 -38.13 1.78
N GLN A 312 -26.60 -36.81 1.83
CA GLN A 312 -25.56 -36.13 2.60
C GLN A 312 -26.06 -34.83 3.25
N PRO A 313 -27.11 -34.90 4.10
CA PRO A 313 -27.67 -33.73 4.75
C PRO A 313 -26.70 -33.15 5.80
N ARG A 314 -26.76 -31.83 5.99
CA ARG A 314 -26.14 -31.15 7.13
C ARG A 314 -27.09 -31.21 8.33
N GLY A 315 -26.78 -32.10 9.27
CA GLY A 315 -27.56 -32.27 10.49
C GLY A 315 -28.98 -32.81 10.26
N GLU A 316 -29.77 -32.85 11.34
CA GLU A 316 -31.15 -33.34 11.31
C GLU A 316 -32.11 -32.35 10.65
N GLU A 317 -31.88 -31.05 10.85
CA GLU A 317 -32.66 -29.96 10.26
C GLU A 317 -32.53 -29.94 8.74
N GLY A 318 -31.30 -30.05 8.23
CA GLY A 318 -31.07 -30.16 6.78
C GLY A 318 -31.75 -31.38 6.17
N ARG A 319 -31.81 -32.50 6.90
CA ARG A 319 -32.56 -33.69 6.46
C ARG A 319 -34.06 -33.41 6.35
N LYS A 320 -34.65 -32.66 7.29
CA LYS A 320 -36.07 -32.28 7.27
C LYS A 320 -36.36 -31.35 6.08
N HIS A 321 -35.57 -30.28 5.91
CA HIS A 321 -35.75 -29.32 4.82
C HIS A 321 -35.57 -29.93 3.43
N LEU A 322 -34.55 -30.77 3.25
CA LEU A 322 -34.35 -31.50 1.98
C LEU A 322 -35.46 -32.52 1.70
N GLY A 323 -36.06 -33.10 2.75
CA GLY A 323 -37.19 -34.01 2.64
C GLY A 323 -38.49 -33.32 2.21
N SER A 324 -38.71 -32.08 2.65
CA SER A 324 -39.85 -31.25 2.23
C SER A 324 -39.64 -30.55 0.88
N LEU A 325 -38.42 -30.53 0.34
CA LEU A 325 -38.11 -29.82 -0.90
C LEU A 325 -38.72 -30.54 -2.11
N THR A 326 -39.76 -29.97 -2.69
CA THR A 326 -40.40 -30.47 -3.91
C THR A 326 -40.07 -29.57 -5.10
N PRO A 327 -39.39 -30.10 -6.14
CA PRO A 327 -39.19 -29.35 -7.38
C PRO A 327 -40.54 -28.99 -8.01
N SER A 328 -40.69 -27.73 -8.44
CA SER A 328 -41.82 -27.31 -9.27
C SER A 328 -41.74 -28.00 -10.64
N SER A 329 -42.88 -28.17 -11.31
CA SER A 329 -42.97 -28.81 -12.63
C SER A 329 -42.50 -27.89 -13.77
N SER A 330 -42.47 -26.58 -13.56
CA SER A 330 -41.96 -25.57 -14.49
C SER A 330 -41.41 -24.35 -13.73
N PRO A 331 -40.27 -24.49 -13.04
CA PRO A 331 -39.73 -23.41 -12.24
C PRO A 331 -39.10 -22.31 -13.11
N ASP A 332 -39.31 -21.05 -12.72
CA ASP A 332 -38.57 -19.93 -13.28
C ASP A 332 -37.11 -19.91 -12.76
N ALA A 333 -36.27 -19.05 -13.33
CA ALA A 333 -34.86 -18.94 -12.94
C ALA A 333 -34.68 -18.61 -11.44
N VAL A 334 -35.55 -17.78 -10.86
CA VAL A 334 -35.49 -17.38 -9.45
C VAL A 334 -35.78 -18.58 -8.55
N GLN A 335 -36.78 -19.38 -8.88
CA GLN A 335 -37.12 -20.62 -8.17
C GLN A 335 -36.01 -21.66 -8.27
N VAL A 336 -35.32 -21.77 -9.42
CA VAL A 336 -34.15 -22.64 -9.58
C VAL A 336 -33.00 -22.17 -8.68
N LEU A 337 -32.73 -20.86 -8.62
CA LEU A 337 -31.68 -20.31 -7.76
C LEU A 337 -32.00 -20.46 -6.28
N ALA A 338 -33.26 -20.25 -5.88
CA ALA A 338 -33.72 -20.53 -4.51
C ALA A 338 -33.51 -22.00 -4.14
N PHE A 339 -33.87 -22.93 -5.04
CA PHE A 339 -33.60 -24.35 -4.86
C PHE A 339 -32.10 -24.64 -4.71
N VAL A 340 -31.25 -24.06 -5.56
CA VAL A 340 -29.78 -24.19 -5.45
C VAL A 340 -29.27 -23.68 -4.11
N SER A 341 -29.79 -22.54 -3.63
CA SER A 341 -29.43 -21.97 -2.32
C SER A 341 -29.79 -22.93 -1.18
N THR A 342 -31.03 -23.45 -1.16
CA THR A 342 -31.47 -24.44 -0.16
C THR A 342 -30.58 -25.70 -0.16
N ILE A 343 -30.14 -26.17 -1.33
CA ILE A 343 -29.23 -27.31 -1.42
C ILE A 343 -27.85 -26.98 -0.83
N LYS A 344 -27.31 -25.79 -1.13
CA LYS A 344 -26.02 -25.33 -0.59
C LYS A 344 -26.06 -25.16 0.93
N GLU A 345 -27.17 -24.68 1.47
CA GLU A 345 -27.33 -24.43 2.91
C GLU A 345 -27.42 -25.74 3.70
N HIS A 346 -28.22 -26.70 3.22
CA HIS A 346 -28.62 -27.87 4.01
C HIS A 346 -27.93 -29.19 3.63
N SER A 347 -26.98 -29.19 2.69
CA SER A 347 -26.28 -30.41 2.28
C SER A 347 -24.76 -30.23 2.13
N ASN A 348 -24.02 -31.33 2.24
CA ASN A 348 -22.59 -31.40 1.94
C ASN A 348 -22.30 -31.79 0.48
N LEU A 349 -23.29 -31.61 -0.40
CA LEU A 349 -23.14 -31.88 -1.83
C LEU A 349 -22.01 -31.01 -2.42
N ASP A 350 -21.14 -31.61 -3.22
CA ASP A 350 -20.18 -30.86 -4.04
C ASP A 350 -20.92 -29.89 -4.94
N TYR A 351 -20.65 -28.60 -4.77
CA TYR A 351 -21.35 -27.52 -5.47
C TYR A 351 -21.10 -27.54 -6.99
N GLY A 352 -20.05 -28.21 -7.49
CA GLY A 352 -19.89 -28.44 -8.93
C GLY A 352 -21.01 -29.28 -9.56
N ARG A 353 -21.75 -30.06 -8.75
CA ARG A 353 -22.94 -30.79 -9.22
C ARG A 353 -24.14 -29.87 -9.49
N LEU A 354 -24.05 -28.59 -9.11
CA LEU A 354 -25.08 -27.57 -9.32
C LEU A 354 -24.84 -26.75 -10.59
N ASP A 355 -23.68 -26.93 -11.26
CA ASP A 355 -23.27 -26.19 -12.47
C ASP A 355 -24.38 -26.14 -13.54
N ARG A 356 -25.11 -27.25 -13.73
CA ARG A 356 -26.19 -27.33 -14.72
C ARG A 356 -27.42 -26.49 -14.35
N LEU A 357 -27.79 -26.44 -13.08
CA LEU A 357 -28.94 -25.66 -12.61
C LEU A 357 -28.63 -24.17 -12.62
N VAL A 358 -27.43 -23.79 -12.19
CA VAL A 358 -26.96 -22.39 -12.28
C VAL A 358 -26.78 -21.97 -13.75
N GLY A 359 -26.25 -22.87 -14.59
CA GLY A 359 -26.17 -22.67 -16.03
C GLY A 359 -27.54 -22.50 -16.69
N HIS A 360 -28.57 -23.21 -16.22
CA HIS A 360 -29.95 -23.00 -16.66
C HIS A 360 -30.46 -21.61 -16.29
N ALA A 361 -30.29 -21.17 -15.03
CA ALA A 361 -30.72 -19.84 -14.62
C ALA A 361 -30.04 -18.73 -15.46
N ALA A 362 -28.72 -18.80 -15.64
CA ALA A 362 -27.99 -17.88 -16.51
C ALA A 362 -28.47 -17.93 -17.98
N GLY A 363 -28.75 -19.13 -18.48
CA GLY A 363 -29.29 -19.32 -19.83
C GLY A 363 -30.68 -18.73 -20.02
N ALA A 364 -31.55 -18.86 -19.03
CA ALA A 364 -32.90 -18.29 -19.05
C ALA A 364 -32.86 -16.75 -19.06
N TYR A 365 -32.01 -16.14 -18.24
CA TYR A 365 -31.80 -14.68 -18.27
C TYR A 365 -31.25 -14.20 -19.62
N LEU A 366 -30.26 -14.90 -20.18
CA LEU A 366 -29.70 -14.56 -21.48
C LEU A 366 -30.70 -14.72 -22.62
N GLU A 367 -31.54 -15.75 -22.58
CA GLU A 367 -32.60 -15.92 -23.58
C GLU A 367 -33.60 -14.77 -23.53
N GLN A 368 -34.06 -14.39 -22.33
CA GLN A 368 -34.97 -13.25 -22.16
C GLN A 368 -34.34 -11.95 -22.70
N LEU A 369 -33.05 -11.72 -22.42
CA LEU A 369 -32.31 -10.57 -22.93
C LEU A 369 -32.21 -10.58 -24.46
N LEU A 370 -31.87 -11.73 -25.05
CA LEU A 370 -31.78 -11.89 -26.50
C LEU A 370 -33.13 -11.68 -27.18
N GLU A 371 -34.23 -12.15 -26.58
CA GLU A 371 -35.58 -11.90 -27.07
C GLU A 371 -35.96 -10.41 -27.02
N GLN A 372 -35.52 -9.69 -25.99
CA GLN A 372 -35.72 -8.24 -25.89
C GLN A 372 -35.01 -7.51 -27.04
N TYR A 373 -33.75 -7.83 -27.32
CA TYR A 373 -33.03 -7.23 -28.45
C TYR A 373 -33.62 -7.65 -29.80
N LEU A 374 -33.99 -8.91 -29.99
CA LEU A 374 -34.64 -9.39 -31.23
C LEU A 374 -35.94 -8.65 -31.55
N LYS A 375 -36.68 -8.18 -30.52
CA LYS A 375 -37.89 -7.35 -30.70
C LYS A 375 -37.57 -5.91 -31.07
N ALA A 376 -36.39 -5.42 -30.69
CA ALA A 376 -35.95 -4.04 -30.94
C ALA A 376 -35.24 -3.87 -32.30
N VAL A 377 -34.76 -4.95 -32.91
CA VAL A 377 -34.07 -4.91 -34.23
C VAL A 377 -35.09 -4.73 -35.35
N ASP A 378 -34.85 -3.73 -36.20
CA ASP A 378 -35.65 -3.46 -37.40
C ASP A 378 -35.67 -4.66 -38.37
N GLU A 379 -36.80 -4.85 -39.06
CA GLU A 379 -36.97 -5.98 -40.01
C GLU A 379 -35.96 -5.94 -41.18
N GLU A 380 -35.38 -4.78 -41.46
CA GLU A 380 -34.42 -4.58 -42.54
C GLU A 380 -32.99 -5.05 -42.18
N ASP A 381 -32.63 -5.14 -40.89
CA ASP A 381 -31.31 -5.62 -40.47
C ASP A 381 -31.27 -7.16 -40.31
N GLY A 382 -31.42 -7.83 -41.45
CA GLY A 382 -31.43 -9.29 -41.51
C GLY A 382 -30.11 -9.96 -41.12
N ARG A 383 -28.99 -9.24 -41.01
CA ARG A 383 -27.72 -9.81 -40.53
C ARG A 383 -27.69 -9.84 -39.01
N LEU A 384 -27.91 -8.70 -38.35
CA LEU A 384 -27.93 -8.62 -36.89
C LEU A 384 -28.97 -9.59 -36.30
N ARG A 385 -30.17 -9.63 -36.89
CA ARG A 385 -31.23 -10.55 -36.47
C ARG A 385 -30.79 -12.02 -36.50
N ARG A 386 -30.14 -12.45 -37.59
CA ARG A 386 -29.62 -13.83 -37.73
C ARG A 386 -28.54 -14.15 -36.71
N ASP A 387 -27.64 -13.20 -36.43
CA ASP A 387 -26.57 -13.40 -35.45
C ASP A 387 -27.14 -13.52 -34.02
N LEU A 388 -28.16 -12.70 -33.69
CA LEU A 388 -28.89 -12.80 -32.40
C LEU A 388 -29.71 -14.09 -32.28
N GLU A 389 -30.42 -14.52 -33.33
CA GLU A 389 -31.16 -15.79 -33.36
C GLU A 389 -30.21 -16.98 -33.15
N ARG A 390 -29.06 -16.97 -33.84
CA ARG A 390 -28.03 -18.00 -33.67
C ARG A 390 -27.50 -18.05 -32.24
N MET A 391 -27.31 -16.89 -31.60
CA MET A 391 -26.84 -16.81 -30.22
C MET A 391 -27.91 -17.35 -29.26
N ARG A 392 -29.17 -16.96 -29.44
CA ARG A 392 -30.31 -17.48 -28.65
C ARG A 392 -30.39 -18.99 -28.74
N ASP A 393 -30.37 -19.53 -29.95
CA ASP A 393 -30.47 -20.99 -30.16
C ASP A 393 -29.29 -21.73 -29.50
N SER A 394 -28.08 -21.13 -29.53
CA SER A 394 -26.92 -21.67 -28.82
C SER A 394 -27.05 -21.64 -27.30
N VAL A 395 -27.80 -20.71 -26.71
CA VAL A 395 -28.05 -20.62 -25.27
C VAL A 395 -29.19 -21.57 -24.86
N VAL A 396 -30.23 -21.73 -25.69
CA VAL A 396 -31.37 -22.61 -25.40
C VAL A 396 -30.99 -24.08 -25.49
N GLU A 397 -30.40 -24.50 -26.60
CA GLU A 397 -30.09 -25.92 -26.80
C GLU A 397 -28.75 -26.33 -26.17
N GLY A 398 -27.97 -25.34 -25.74
CA GLY A 398 -26.51 -25.49 -25.62
C GLY A 398 -25.88 -25.75 -27.00
N LYS A 399 -24.55 -25.65 -27.12
CA LYS A 399 -23.88 -26.03 -28.38
C LYS A 399 -24.13 -27.52 -28.69
N LYS A 400 -25.05 -27.83 -29.62
CA LYS A 400 -25.22 -29.18 -30.18
C LYS A 400 -23.89 -29.66 -30.77
N GLY A 401 -23.29 -30.70 -30.17
CA GLY A 401 -22.04 -31.32 -30.66
C GLY A 401 -20.73 -30.63 -30.24
N GLY A 402 -20.76 -29.67 -29.31
CA GLY A 402 -19.55 -29.01 -28.78
C GLY A 402 -19.67 -28.62 -27.30
N ARG A 403 -18.58 -28.12 -26.69
CA ARG A 403 -18.66 -27.48 -25.37
C ARG A 403 -19.41 -26.16 -25.51
N ALA A 404 -20.42 -25.93 -24.66
CA ALA A 404 -21.08 -24.63 -24.53
C ALA A 404 -20.05 -23.51 -24.33
N ASN A 405 -20.36 -22.31 -24.84
CA ASN A 405 -19.52 -21.13 -24.63
C ASN A 405 -19.55 -20.73 -23.14
N SER A 406 -18.48 -20.12 -22.65
CA SER A 406 -18.50 -19.53 -21.30
C SER A 406 -19.45 -18.34 -21.26
N LEU A 407 -20.01 -18.04 -20.08
CA LEU A 407 -20.84 -16.85 -19.89
C LEU A 407 -20.13 -15.59 -20.41
N VAL A 408 -18.87 -15.39 -20.00
CA VAL A 408 -18.04 -14.25 -20.44
C VAL A 408 -17.89 -14.21 -21.96
N SER A 409 -17.73 -15.36 -22.62
CA SER A 409 -17.65 -15.40 -24.09
C SER A 409 -18.96 -15.01 -24.75
N VAL A 410 -20.11 -15.44 -24.19
CA VAL A 410 -21.43 -15.07 -24.71
C VAL A 410 -21.68 -13.57 -24.52
N LEU A 411 -21.36 -13.03 -23.34
CA LEU A 411 -21.48 -11.60 -23.06
C LEU A 411 -20.61 -10.76 -23.98
N ARG A 412 -19.38 -11.19 -24.28
CA ARG A 412 -18.51 -10.52 -25.27
C ARG A 412 -19.08 -10.54 -26.67
N GLU A 413 -19.59 -11.70 -27.10
CA GLU A 413 -20.20 -11.84 -28.42
C GLU A 413 -21.44 -10.93 -28.52
N LEU A 414 -22.25 -10.86 -27.47
CA LEU A 414 -23.42 -10.00 -27.41
C LEU A 414 -23.05 -8.51 -27.37
N ASN A 415 -22.05 -8.12 -26.57
CA ASN A 415 -21.50 -6.75 -26.51
C ASN A 415 -20.90 -6.27 -27.84
N ALA A 416 -20.49 -7.21 -28.71
CA ALA A 416 -20.04 -6.86 -30.06
C ALA A 416 -21.21 -6.53 -30.99
N LEU A 417 -22.40 -7.08 -30.74
CA LEU A 417 -23.58 -6.95 -31.59
C LEU A 417 -24.53 -5.84 -31.14
N VAL A 418 -24.70 -5.62 -29.84
CA VAL A 418 -25.68 -4.69 -29.27
C VAL A 418 -25.10 -3.86 -28.13
N HIS A 419 -25.74 -2.72 -27.86
CA HIS A 419 -25.42 -1.86 -26.72
C HIS A 419 -26.03 -2.44 -25.44
N LEU A 420 -25.20 -3.12 -24.63
CA LEU A 420 -25.61 -3.84 -23.43
C LEU A 420 -25.71 -2.96 -22.19
N GLU A 421 -26.81 -3.00 -21.45
CA GLU A 421 -26.85 -2.30 -20.17
C GLU A 421 -25.78 -2.85 -19.20
N VAL A 422 -24.96 -1.94 -18.64
CA VAL A 422 -23.86 -2.29 -17.72
C VAL A 422 -24.39 -3.06 -16.50
N THR A 423 -25.59 -2.69 -16.02
CA THR A 423 -26.31 -3.36 -14.92
C THR A 423 -26.68 -4.80 -15.28
N THR A 424 -27.19 -5.04 -16.49
CA THR A 424 -27.53 -6.39 -16.97
C THR A 424 -26.28 -7.29 -17.03
N VAL A 425 -25.15 -6.73 -17.46
CA VAL A 425 -23.86 -7.44 -17.43
C VAL A 425 -23.45 -7.76 -15.98
N ALA A 426 -23.62 -6.80 -15.06
CA ALA A 426 -23.31 -6.97 -13.65
C ALA A 426 -24.14 -8.10 -13.00
N GLU A 427 -25.45 -8.15 -13.25
CA GLU A 427 -26.35 -9.18 -12.72
C GLU A 427 -25.92 -10.60 -13.13
N LEU A 428 -25.65 -10.80 -14.43
CA LEU A 428 -25.19 -12.09 -14.95
C LEU A 428 -23.81 -12.48 -14.41
N LEU A 429 -22.90 -11.50 -14.29
CA LEU A 429 -21.60 -11.72 -13.66
C LEU A 429 -21.75 -12.08 -12.18
N GLY A 430 -22.62 -11.39 -11.43
CA GLY A 430 -22.89 -11.64 -10.02
C GLY A 430 -23.31 -13.10 -9.77
N LEU A 431 -24.16 -13.66 -10.63
CA LEU A 431 -24.53 -15.07 -10.57
C LEU A 431 -23.32 -16.02 -10.73
N ALA A 432 -22.46 -15.74 -11.72
CA ALA A 432 -21.26 -16.54 -11.96
C ALA A 432 -20.24 -16.40 -10.82
N VAL A 433 -20.03 -15.18 -10.34
CA VAL A 433 -19.16 -14.86 -9.23
C VAL A 433 -19.59 -15.60 -7.98
N ALA A 434 -20.86 -15.50 -7.58
CA ALA A 434 -21.40 -16.16 -6.41
C ALA A 434 -21.21 -17.69 -6.48
N HIS A 435 -21.53 -18.29 -7.62
CA HIS A 435 -21.44 -19.74 -7.74
C HIS A 435 -20.00 -20.26 -7.80
N GLU A 436 -19.12 -19.62 -8.55
CA GLU A 436 -17.71 -20.03 -8.63
C GLU A 436 -16.97 -19.77 -7.31
N TYR A 437 -17.31 -18.69 -6.61
CA TYR A 437 -16.81 -18.43 -5.26
C TYR A 437 -17.22 -19.53 -4.29
N ASP A 438 -18.51 -19.89 -4.23
CA ASP A 438 -19.00 -20.91 -3.31
C ASP A 438 -18.31 -22.26 -3.53
N LYS A 439 -18.05 -22.65 -4.80
CA LYS A 439 -17.29 -23.86 -5.13
C LYS A 439 -15.86 -23.80 -4.59
N TRP A 440 -15.20 -22.65 -4.76
CA TRP A 440 -13.86 -22.44 -4.25
C TRP A 440 -13.83 -22.47 -2.72
N ALA A 441 -14.72 -21.74 -2.05
CA ALA A 441 -14.83 -21.67 -0.61
C ALA A 441 -15.12 -23.05 0.00
N GLN A 442 -16.04 -23.83 -0.60
CA GLN A 442 -16.29 -25.22 -0.18
C GLN A 442 -15.02 -26.07 -0.21
N ARG A 443 -14.22 -25.95 -1.27
CA ARG A 443 -12.94 -26.68 -1.38
C ARG A 443 -11.96 -26.24 -0.31
N GLN A 444 -11.79 -24.94 -0.09
CA GLN A 444 -10.86 -24.44 0.94
C GLN A 444 -11.27 -24.94 2.33
N LEU A 445 -12.55 -24.87 2.68
CA LEU A 445 -13.05 -25.34 3.98
C LEU A 445 -12.90 -26.85 4.16
N LEU A 446 -13.13 -27.65 3.11
CA LEU A 446 -12.89 -29.09 3.15
C LEU A 446 -11.42 -29.40 3.41
N ASP A 447 -10.52 -28.74 2.70
CA ASP A 447 -9.08 -28.92 2.88
C ASP A 447 -8.61 -28.49 4.27
N ILE A 448 -9.02 -27.29 4.74
CA ILE A 448 -8.73 -26.80 6.10
C ILE A 448 -9.21 -27.82 7.14
N SER A 449 -10.42 -28.36 6.99
CA SER A 449 -10.95 -29.36 7.92
C SER A 449 -10.18 -30.69 7.86
N ALA A 450 -9.69 -31.09 6.69
CA ALA A 450 -8.89 -32.28 6.54
C ALA A 450 -7.50 -32.10 7.15
N ASP A 451 -6.88 -30.93 6.96
CA ASP A 451 -5.60 -30.55 7.55
C ASP A 451 -5.70 -30.43 9.07
N ALA A 452 -6.80 -29.88 9.61
CA ALA A 452 -7.03 -29.80 11.05
C ALA A 452 -7.17 -31.20 11.70
N ARG A 453 -7.69 -32.19 10.97
CA ARG A 453 -7.73 -33.59 11.45
C ARG A 453 -6.35 -34.25 11.44
N ARG A 454 -5.49 -33.89 10.49
CA ARG A 454 -4.11 -34.40 10.38
C ARG A 454 -3.18 -33.75 11.40
N ASN A 455 -3.31 -32.44 11.57
CA ASN A 455 -2.49 -31.59 12.41
C ASN A 455 -3.32 -31.15 13.62
N LYS A 456 -3.64 -32.10 14.52
CA LYS A 456 -4.41 -31.80 15.72
C LYS A 456 -3.68 -30.78 16.59
N LEU A 457 -4.43 -29.84 17.16
CA LEU A 457 -3.91 -28.89 18.14
C LEU A 457 -3.40 -29.67 19.37
N SER A 458 -2.10 -29.61 19.65
CA SER A 458 -1.44 -30.36 20.71
C SER A 458 -1.75 -29.82 22.11
N ASP A 459 -1.71 -28.50 22.24
CA ASP A 459 -2.06 -27.71 23.41
C ASP A 459 -2.52 -26.31 22.96
N THR A 460 -2.89 -25.45 23.91
CA THR A 460 -3.31 -24.06 23.64
C THR A 460 -2.22 -23.06 24.01
N SER A 461 -0.95 -23.46 23.92
CA SER A 461 0.13 -22.49 23.90
C SER A 461 0.04 -21.65 22.63
N TRP A 462 0.57 -20.43 22.72
CA TRP A 462 0.63 -19.54 21.56
C TRP A 462 1.31 -20.22 20.36
N ALA A 463 2.45 -20.89 20.60
CA ALA A 463 3.22 -21.56 19.56
C ALA A 463 2.43 -22.67 18.87
N ALA A 464 1.73 -23.53 19.65
CA ALA A 464 0.92 -24.60 19.08
C ALA A 464 -0.26 -24.06 18.24
N ILE A 465 -0.87 -22.94 18.65
CA ILE A 465 -1.94 -22.31 17.87
C ILE A 465 -1.39 -21.73 16.56
N VAL A 466 -0.25 -21.05 16.59
CA VAL A 466 0.42 -20.52 15.40
C VAL A 466 0.78 -21.65 14.43
N GLU A 467 1.43 -22.70 14.92
CA GLU A 467 1.78 -23.88 14.10
C GLU A 467 0.53 -24.53 13.50
N HIS A 468 -0.54 -24.67 14.29
CA HIS A 468 -1.81 -25.21 13.81
C HIS A 468 -2.43 -24.34 12.71
N LEU A 469 -2.47 -23.01 12.89
CA LEU A 469 -2.98 -22.07 11.89
C LEU A 469 -2.15 -22.12 10.61
N LEU A 470 -0.83 -22.14 10.71
CA LEU A 470 0.07 -22.28 9.57
C LEU A 470 -0.18 -23.59 8.82
N ALA A 471 -0.27 -24.71 9.54
CA ALA A 471 -0.44 -26.05 8.95
C ALA A 471 -1.82 -26.27 8.31
N THR A 472 -2.84 -25.50 8.70
CA THR A 472 -4.22 -25.66 8.22
C THR A 472 -4.61 -24.63 7.17
N HIS A 473 -4.07 -23.41 7.25
CA HIS A 473 -4.49 -22.28 6.41
C HIS A 473 -3.51 -21.93 5.31
N TYR A 474 -2.29 -22.49 5.27
CA TYR A 474 -1.39 -22.31 4.14
C TYR A 474 -1.46 -23.47 3.15
N THR A 475 -1.24 -23.13 1.88
CA THR A 475 -1.08 -24.10 0.80
C THR A 475 0.09 -23.70 -0.10
N GLN A 476 0.74 -24.71 -0.67
CA GLN A 476 1.87 -24.50 -1.56
C GLN A 476 1.38 -24.35 -3.00
N LYS A 477 1.61 -23.17 -3.59
CA LYS A 477 1.26 -22.88 -4.99
C LYS A 477 2.51 -22.84 -5.85
N GLN A 478 2.45 -23.49 -7.01
CA GLN A 478 3.53 -23.41 -8.00
C GLN A 478 3.38 -22.08 -8.76
N ALA A 479 4.38 -21.20 -8.65
CA ALA A 479 4.50 -19.95 -9.38
C ALA A 479 5.73 -20.01 -10.30
N TYR A 480 5.72 -19.23 -11.37
CA TYR A 480 6.89 -19.02 -12.22
C TYR A 480 7.51 -17.68 -11.84
N ASP A 481 8.83 -17.65 -11.61
CA ASP A 481 9.53 -16.37 -11.46
C ASP A 481 9.65 -15.64 -12.81
N ARG A 482 10.19 -14.41 -12.79
CA ARG A 482 10.39 -13.60 -14.01
C ARG A 482 11.28 -14.31 -15.06
N GLU A 483 12.07 -15.29 -14.64
CA GLU A 483 12.91 -16.12 -15.51
C GLU A 483 12.23 -17.44 -15.91
N HIS A 484 10.92 -17.58 -15.67
CA HIS A 484 10.13 -18.77 -15.96
C HIS A 484 10.61 -20.03 -15.22
N ARG A 485 11.30 -19.90 -14.08
CA ARG A 485 11.65 -21.03 -13.22
C ARG A 485 10.47 -21.34 -12.29
N ARG A 486 10.14 -22.62 -12.15
CA ARG A 486 9.14 -23.07 -11.17
C ARG A 486 9.67 -22.83 -9.75
N ARG A 487 8.97 -21.99 -9.01
CA ARG A 487 9.13 -21.83 -7.56
C ARG A 487 7.83 -22.19 -6.87
N ALA A 488 7.94 -22.90 -5.76
CA ALA A 488 6.79 -23.19 -4.94
C ALA A 488 6.69 -22.11 -3.85
N THR A 489 5.58 -21.38 -3.83
CA THR A 489 5.33 -20.27 -2.90
C THR A 489 4.17 -20.67 -1.98
N TRP A 490 4.35 -20.48 -0.68
CA TRP A 490 3.28 -20.68 0.29
C TRP A 490 2.32 -19.48 0.26
N VAL A 491 1.03 -19.76 0.14
CA VAL A 491 -0.03 -18.74 0.12
C VAL A 491 -1.16 -19.14 1.08
N PRO A 492 -1.84 -18.17 1.69
CA PRO A 492 -3.01 -18.46 2.50
C PRO A 492 -4.15 -19.01 1.64
N ARG A 493 -4.91 -19.96 2.20
CA ARG A 493 -6.15 -20.53 1.63
C ARG A 493 -7.30 -19.52 1.68
N LEU A 494 -7.40 -18.78 2.78
CA LEU A 494 -8.32 -17.66 2.99
C LEU A 494 -7.51 -16.44 3.45
N PRO A 495 -7.84 -15.20 3.04
CA PRO A 495 -7.10 -14.03 3.50
C PRO A 495 -7.14 -13.91 5.03
N PHE A 496 -5.98 -13.76 5.67
CA PHE A 496 -5.89 -13.70 7.13
C PHE A 496 -6.62 -12.49 7.72
N GLY A 497 -6.63 -11.34 7.05
CA GLY A 497 -7.41 -10.19 7.52
C GLY A 497 -8.91 -10.48 7.71
N LEU A 498 -9.48 -11.42 6.94
CA LEU A 498 -10.87 -11.86 7.11
C LEU A 498 -11.05 -12.82 8.30
N LEU A 499 -10.01 -13.61 8.63
CA LEU A 499 -10.00 -14.39 9.87
C LEU A 499 -9.92 -13.46 11.08
N GLY A 500 -9.09 -12.42 11.01
CA GLY A 500 -9.04 -11.35 12.02
C GLY A 500 -10.41 -10.71 12.21
N GLN A 501 -11.03 -10.22 11.12
CA GLN A 501 -12.39 -9.65 11.14
C GLN A 501 -13.43 -10.61 11.74
N ALA A 502 -13.42 -11.88 11.36
CA ALA A 502 -14.34 -12.87 11.90
C ALA A 502 -14.14 -13.05 13.42
N SER A 503 -12.89 -13.03 13.90
CA SER A 503 -12.58 -13.24 15.32
C SER A 503 -12.99 -12.05 16.19
N THR A 504 -13.02 -10.86 15.61
CA THR A 504 -13.35 -9.62 16.31
C THR A 504 -14.74 -9.12 16.03
N ARG A 505 -15.58 -9.88 15.31
CA ARG A 505 -16.92 -9.46 14.87
C ARG A 505 -17.81 -8.96 16.01
N GLU A 506 -17.72 -9.60 17.17
CA GLU A 506 -18.52 -9.26 18.36
C GLU A 506 -17.85 -8.25 19.30
N MET A 507 -16.61 -7.83 19.00
CA MET A 507 -15.88 -6.85 19.81
C MET A 507 -16.37 -5.43 19.48
N ASP A 508 -16.57 -4.61 20.51
CA ASP A 508 -16.66 -3.17 20.34
C ASP A 508 -15.29 -2.57 20.00
N GLU A 509 -15.29 -1.30 19.60
CA GLU A 509 -14.08 -0.60 19.14
C GLU A 509 -13.01 -0.47 20.23
N GLU A 510 -13.40 -0.23 21.49
CA GLU A 510 -12.48 -0.10 22.62
C GLU A 510 -11.81 -1.45 22.93
N SER A 511 -12.59 -2.53 22.97
CA SER A 511 -12.09 -3.90 23.12
C SER A 511 -11.15 -4.29 21.97
N LEU A 512 -11.49 -3.94 20.72
CA LEU A 512 -10.65 -4.20 19.56
C LEU A 512 -9.32 -3.44 19.65
N ARG A 513 -9.37 -2.16 20.03
CA ARG A 513 -8.19 -1.32 20.25
C ARG A 513 -7.25 -1.94 21.28
N GLU A 514 -7.78 -2.31 22.45
CA GLU A 514 -6.99 -2.91 23.52
C GLU A 514 -6.35 -4.23 23.07
N ALA A 515 -7.11 -5.08 22.36
CA ALA A 515 -6.61 -6.34 21.84
C ALA A 515 -5.48 -6.15 20.80
N LEU A 516 -5.63 -5.20 19.88
CA LEU A 516 -4.61 -4.88 18.86
C LEU A 516 -3.33 -4.37 19.50
N LEU A 517 -3.43 -3.40 20.43
CA LEU A 517 -2.30 -2.86 21.14
C LEU A 517 -1.60 -3.92 22.00
N THR A 518 -2.36 -4.74 22.72
CA THR A 518 -1.79 -5.83 23.53
C THR A 518 -1.00 -6.80 22.65
N SER A 519 -1.55 -7.19 21.51
CA SER A 519 -0.86 -8.11 20.59
C SER A 519 0.38 -7.46 19.97
N LEU A 520 0.31 -6.19 19.55
CA LEU A 520 1.45 -5.44 19.03
C LEU A 520 2.59 -5.36 20.05
N ARG A 521 2.26 -5.08 21.33
CA ARG A 521 3.25 -5.09 22.41
C ARG A 521 3.90 -6.46 22.56
N GLY A 522 3.09 -7.52 22.58
CA GLY A 522 3.60 -8.89 22.66
C GLY A 522 4.47 -9.29 21.47
N VAL A 523 4.20 -8.78 20.26
CA VAL A 523 5.06 -8.97 19.08
C VAL A 523 6.40 -8.26 19.26
N ILE A 524 6.39 -7.02 19.74
CA ILE A 524 7.62 -6.24 20.01
C ILE A 524 8.48 -6.94 21.07
N GLU A 525 7.89 -7.30 22.22
CA GLU A 525 8.59 -7.96 23.33
C GLU A 525 9.21 -9.30 22.89
N ARG A 526 8.47 -10.13 22.15
CA ARG A 526 8.98 -11.41 21.64
C ARG A 526 10.14 -11.21 20.67
N ARG A 527 10.07 -10.20 19.82
CA ARG A 527 11.18 -9.90 18.92
C ARG A 527 12.41 -9.39 19.67
N GLU A 528 12.24 -8.54 20.67
CA GLU A 528 13.35 -8.12 21.54
C GLU A 528 14.01 -9.34 22.21
N GLN A 529 13.21 -10.29 22.69
CA GLN A 529 13.69 -11.55 23.26
C GLN A 529 14.41 -12.42 22.23
N GLU A 530 13.84 -12.63 21.04
CA GLU A 530 14.46 -13.42 19.97
C GLU A 530 15.76 -12.78 19.46
N TRP A 531 15.78 -11.46 19.30
CA TRP A 531 17.00 -10.73 18.97
C TRP A 531 18.05 -10.90 20.06
N GLY A 532 17.66 -10.71 21.32
CA GLY A 532 18.54 -10.93 22.45
C GLY A 532 19.10 -12.36 22.46
N GLN A 533 18.26 -13.37 22.28
CA GLN A 533 18.69 -14.77 22.19
C GLN A 533 19.61 -15.05 20.98
N GLN A 534 19.39 -14.41 19.84
CA GLN A 534 20.26 -14.54 18.67
C GLN A 534 21.63 -13.89 18.88
N GLU A 535 21.67 -12.69 19.46
CA GLU A 535 22.92 -12.06 19.87
C GLU A 535 23.61 -12.89 20.97
N LEU A 536 22.85 -13.43 21.92
CA LEU A 536 23.38 -14.38 22.90
C LEU A 536 23.95 -15.63 22.27
N GLY A 537 23.32 -16.23 21.26
CA GLY A 537 23.91 -17.36 20.55
C GLY A 537 25.24 -16.99 19.87
N ARG A 538 25.41 -15.74 19.44
CA ARG A 538 26.64 -15.23 18.85
C ARG A 538 27.76 -15.06 19.87
N TRP A 539 27.46 -14.60 21.09
CA TRP A 539 28.47 -14.22 22.09
C TRP A 539 28.50 -15.10 23.35
N GLY A 540 27.50 -15.96 23.53
CA GLY A 540 27.22 -16.71 24.76
C GLY A 540 28.25 -17.79 25.10
N HIS A 541 29.06 -18.18 24.13
CA HIS A 541 30.20 -19.07 24.35
C HIS A 541 31.42 -18.37 24.97
N LEU A 542 31.37 -17.04 25.09
CA LEU A 542 32.43 -16.24 25.70
C LEU A 542 32.10 -16.02 27.18
N SER A 543 33.07 -16.26 28.05
CA SER A 543 33.10 -15.72 29.40
C SER A 543 33.46 -14.23 29.35
N LEU A 544 33.11 -13.44 30.37
CA LEU A 544 33.66 -12.09 30.54
C LEU A 544 35.19 -12.05 30.53
N ASN A 545 35.87 -13.16 30.84
CA ASN A 545 37.33 -13.30 30.74
C ASN A 545 37.84 -13.51 29.30
N ASP A 546 36.97 -13.94 28.39
CA ASP A 546 37.30 -14.14 26.98
C ASP A 546 37.09 -12.85 26.17
N LEU A 547 36.52 -11.81 26.80
CA LEU A 547 36.47 -10.46 26.27
C LEU A 547 37.87 -9.84 26.29
N ASP A 548 38.20 -9.05 25.28
CA ASP A 548 39.45 -8.31 25.27
C ASP A 548 39.48 -7.25 26.39
N THR A 549 40.69 -6.81 26.72
CA THR A 549 40.96 -5.86 27.80
C THR A 549 40.16 -4.56 27.67
N THR A 550 39.92 -4.08 26.45
CA THR A 550 39.24 -2.80 26.21
C THR A 550 37.74 -2.92 26.46
N THR A 551 37.11 -3.99 25.98
CA THR A 551 35.69 -4.30 26.26
C THR A 551 35.46 -4.55 27.75
N TYR A 552 36.37 -5.29 28.39
CA TYR A 552 36.31 -5.56 29.83
C TYR A 552 36.45 -4.28 30.67
N ASP A 553 37.41 -3.40 30.35
CA ASP A 553 37.61 -2.14 31.06
C ASP A 553 36.46 -1.15 30.83
N GLY A 554 35.81 -1.17 29.66
CA GLY A 554 34.60 -0.42 29.37
C GLY A 554 33.41 -0.83 30.25
N LEU A 555 33.22 -2.14 30.43
CA LEU A 555 32.23 -2.69 31.36
C LEU A 555 32.52 -2.29 32.81
N LEU A 556 33.79 -2.37 33.21
CA LEU A 556 34.25 -2.02 34.56
C LEU A 556 33.89 -0.57 34.93
N ARG A 557 34.03 0.38 33.99
CA ARG A 557 33.68 1.78 34.20
C ARG A 557 32.17 2.03 34.32
N PHE A 558 31.35 1.23 33.64
CA PHE A 558 29.90 1.48 33.51
C PHE A 558 29.04 0.73 34.54
N VAL A 559 29.56 -0.38 35.08
CA VAL A 559 28.86 -1.28 36.00
C VAL A 559 29.46 -1.25 37.41
N GLY A 560 30.76 -0.91 37.52
CA GLY A 560 31.47 -0.85 38.79
C GLY A 560 32.11 -2.18 39.21
N GLU A 561 33.29 -2.09 39.80
CA GLU A 561 34.20 -3.22 40.08
C GLU A 561 33.60 -4.31 41.00
N GLN A 562 32.73 -3.94 41.94
CA GLN A 562 32.11 -4.90 42.87
C GLN A 562 31.05 -5.80 42.23
N GLN A 563 30.33 -5.34 41.20
CA GLN A 563 29.25 -6.13 40.58
C GLN A 563 29.77 -7.07 39.49
N LEU A 564 30.85 -6.69 38.80
CA LEU A 564 31.49 -7.50 37.76
C LEU A 564 32.37 -8.62 38.31
N GLY A 565 32.97 -8.43 39.49
CA GLY A 565 33.89 -9.39 40.10
C GLY A 565 33.30 -10.79 40.29
N ASP A 566 32.05 -10.86 40.75
CA ASP A 566 31.35 -12.12 41.05
C ASP A 566 30.84 -12.83 39.78
N LEU A 567 30.77 -12.14 38.65
CA LEU A 567 30.18 -12.63 37.39
C LEU A 567 31.24 -12.99 36.34
N ARG A 568 32.54 -12.80 36.63
CA ARG A 568 33.64 -12.99 35.68
C ARG A 568 33.67 -14.35 34.97
N SER A 569 33.33 -15.42 35.68
CA SER A 569 33.35 -16.79 35.14
C SER A 569 32.03 -17.23 34.54
N GLN A 570 31.00 -16.38 34.59
CA GLN A 570 29.71 -16.68 34.00
C GLN A 570 29.75 -16.46 32.48
N LEU A 571 28.98 -17.25 31.76
CA LEU A 571 28.76 -17.04 30.35
C LEU A 571 27.91 -15.79 30.16
N VAL A 572 28.08 -15.12 29.02
CA VAL A 572 27.32 -13.91 28.70
C VAL A 572 25.80 -14.13 28.74
N GLU A 573 25.33 -15.35 28.47
CA GLU A 573 23.92 -15.77 28.58
C GLU A 573 23.39 -15.89 30.01
N ASP A 574 24.28 -16.04 30.99
CA ASP A 574 23.93 -16.19 32.41
C ASP A 574 23.95 -14.84 33.17
N LEU A 575 24.24 -13.73 32.49
CA LEU A 575 24.32 -12.41 33.09
C LEU A 575 22.94 -11.83 33.43
N PRO A 576 22.83 -11.00 34.50
CA PRO A 576 21.61 -10.25 34.79
C PRO A 576 21.14 -9.39 33.60
N PRO A 577 19.82 -9.27 33.32
CA PRO A 577 19.28 -8.63 32.11
C PRO A 577 19.78 -7.20 31.83
N ASP A 578 19.98 -6.40 32.88
CA ASP A 578 20.43 -5.00 32.73
C ASP A 578 21.90 -4.91 32.31
N LEU A 579 22.73 -5.85 32.75
CA LEU A 579 24.15 -5.95 32.39
C LEU A 579 24.33 -6.59 31.01
N TYR A 580 23.47 -7.56 30.73
CA TYR A 580 23.36 -8.22 29.45
C TYR A 580 23.08 -7.23 28.30
N ASN A 581 22.06 -6.38 28.42
CA ASN A 581 21.72 -5.39 27.39
C ASN A 581 22.84 -4.38 27.12
N ARG A 582 23.58 -3.99 28.17
CA ARG A 582 24.73 -3.07 28.06
C ARG A 582 25.91 -3.72 27.35
N LEU A 583 26.18 -4.99 27.63
CA LEU A 583 27.26 -5.74 27.00
C LEU A 583 27.02 -5.93 25.49
N SER A 584 25.79 -6.26 25.09
CA SER A 584 25.41 -6.36 23.67
C SER A 584 25.64 -5.07 22.90
N PHE A 585 25.35 -3.91 23.52
CA PHE A 585 25.60 -2.60 22.91
C PHE A 585 27.10 -2.34 22.70
N VAL A 586 27.94 -2.59 23.72
CA VAL A 586 29.40 -2.40 23.62
C VAL A 586 30.02 -3.32 22.56
N LEU A 587 29.58 -4.57 22.49
CA LEU A 587 30.07 -5.54 21.50
C LEU A 587 29.65 -5.16 20.07
N ALA A 588 28.45 -4.61 19.88
CA ALA A 588 28.00 -4.11 18.58
C ALA A 588 28.83 -2.90 18.10
N VAL A 589 29.18 -1.99 19.00
CA VAL A 589 30.09 -0.85 18.71
C VAL A 589 31.48 -1.36 18.33
N ARG A 590 31.99 -2.39 19.00
CA ARG A 590 33.30 -2.97 18.71
C ARG A 590 33.35 -3.76 17.41
N GLN A 591 32.32 -4.52 17.09
CA GLN A 591 32.20 -5.20 15.80
C GLN A 591 32.21 -4.19 14.63
N TRP A 592 31.74 -2.97 14.88
CA TRP A 592 31.79 -1.85 13.95
C TRP A 592 33.21 -1.27 13.82
N GLU A 593 33.94 -1.09 14.93
CA GLU A 593 35.38 -0.73 14.91
C GLU A 593 36.22 -1.78 14.14
N GLU A 594 35.95 -3.07 14.34
CA GLU A 594 36.66 -4.17 13.68
C GLU A 594 36.42 -4.23 12.16
N GLN A 595 35.33 -3.64 11.66
CA GLN A 595 35.03 -3.55 10.22
C GLN A 595 35.77 -2.39 9.53
N GLY A 596 36.55 -1.59 10.28
CA GLY A 596 37.35 -0.48 9.74
C GLY A 596 36.51 0.67 9.18
N ALA A 597 35.25 0.79 9.62
CA ALA A 597 34.42 1.95 9.34
C ALA A 597 34.95 3.14 10.16
N VAL A 598 34.94 4.33 9.57
CA VAL A 598 35.53 5.51 10.20
C VAL A 598 34.47 6.19 11.06
N LEU A 599 34.84 6.85 12.16
CA LEU A 599 33.92 7.59 13.05
C LEU A 599 32.94 8.50 12.30
N GLY A 600 33.35 9.09 11.17
CA GLY A 600 32.49 9.91 10.31
C GLY A 600 31.35 9.18 9.58
N ASP A 601 31.39 7.85 9.51
CA ASP A 601 30.40 7.00 8.84
C ASP A 601 29.27 6.54 9.79
N LEU A 602 29.37 6.82 11.10
CA LEU A 602 28.29 6.54 12.04
C LEU A 602 27.05 7.39 11.72
N PRO A 603 25.85 6.82 11.82
CA PRO A 603 24.65 7.63 11.95
C PRO A 603 24.85 8.59 13.13
N LEU A 604 24.74 9.90 12.89
CA LEU A 604 24.91 10.96 13.90
C LEU A 604 26.37 11.23 14.34
N ALA A 605 27.36 10.74 13.58
CA ALA A 605 28.79 10.98 13.80
C ALA A 605 29.16 12.45 14.06
N GLU A 606 28.59 13.36 13.28
CA GLU A 606 28.84 14.81 13.42
C GLU A 606 28.34 15.35 14.77
N GLU A 607 27.25 14.80 15.29
CA GLU A 607 26.63 15.23 16.56
C GLU A 607 27.42 14.67 17.75
N LEU A 608 27.86 13.40 17.69
CA LEU A 608 28.74 12.79 18.69
C LEU A 608 30.09 13.51 18.78
N LEU A 609 30.73 13.76 17.63
CA LEU A 609 32.01 14.49 17.57
C LEU A 609 31.86 15.94 18.03
N ALA A 610 30.70 16.57 17.76
CA ALA A 610 30.41 17.92 18.24
C ALA A 610 30.22 17.98 19.76
N GLU A 611 29.53 17.00 20.36
CA GLU A 611 29.38 16.88 21.82
C GLU A 611 30.72 16.59 22.50
N LEU A 612 31.53 15.68 21.97
CA LEU A 612 32.88 15.41 22.49
C LEU A 612 33.80 16.62 22.34
N GLY A 613 33.71 17.34 21.23
CA GLY A 613 34.43 18.60 21.01
C GLY A 613 33.97 19.72 21.95
N ALA A 614 32.68 19.75 22.32
CA ALA A 614 32.14 20.69 23.29
C ALA A 614 32.58 20.34 24.73
N ALA A 615 32.53 19.06 25.11
CA ALA A 615 32.99 18.56 26.40
C ALA A 615 34.50 18.78 26.60
N LEU A 616 35.31 18.52 25.57
CA LEU A 616 36.75 18.86 25.57
C LEU A 616 36.96 20.37 25.69
N GLY A 617 36.12 21.16 25.01
CA GLY A 617 36.07 22.61 25.16
C GLY A 617 35.86 23.01 26.62
N GLU A 618 34.85 22.47 27.30
CA GLU A 618 34.56 22.76 28.70
C GLU A 618 35.67 22.31 29.67
N GLU A 619 36.33 21.18 29.40
CA GLU A 619 37.47 20.71 30.20
C GLU A 619 38.69 21.64 30.04
N LEU A 620 39.00 22.07 28.81
CA LEU A 620 40.05 23.04 28.53
C LEU A 620 39.76 24.40 29.16
N LEU A 621 38.49 24.77 29.35
CA LEU A 621 38.12 26.01 30.01
C LEU A 621 38.61 26.06 31.46
N VAL A 622 38.67 24.94 32.17
CA VAL A 622 39.09 24.94 33.58
C VAL A 622 40.61 24.76 33.77
N THR A 623 41.36 24.30 32.77
CA THR A 623 42.82 24.10 32.86
C THR A 623 43.63 25.39 32.59
N PRO A 624 44.64 25.75 33.41
CA PRO A 624 45.56 26.86 33.13
C PRO A 624 46.37 26.63 31.86
N VAL A 625 46.52 27.66 31.02
CA VAL A 625 47.21 27.51 29.71
C VAL A 625 48.67 27.09 29.88
N GLY A 626 49.36 27.53 30.93
CA GLY A 626 50.73 27.12 31.24
C GLY A 626 50.89 25.63 31.58
N GLU A 627 49.81 24.93 31.91
CA GLU A 627 49.80 23.49 32.20
C GLU A 627 49.46 22.64 30.96
N LEU A 628 49.05 23.26 29.86
CA LEU A 628 48.85 22.60 28.56
C LEU A 628 50.19 22.27 27.91
N ASP A 629 50.21 21.30 26.98
CA ASP A 629 51.41 20.95 26.24
C ASP A 629 51.90 22.11 25.33
N GLN A 630 53.17 22.03 24.94
CA GLN A 630 53.85 23.12 24.22
C GLN A 630 53.20 23.44 22.86
N GLU A 631 52.68 22.43 22.17
CA GLU A 631 52.03 22.59 20.87
C GLU A 631 50.69 23.33 21.04
N SER A 632 49.88 22.91 22.01
CA SER A 632 48.63 23.57 22.37
C SER A 632 48.83 25.03 22.81
N GLN A 633 49.87 25.30 23.61
CA GLN A 633 50.22 26.66 24.01
C GLN A 633 50.58 27.56 22.81
N ASP A 634 51.36 27.04 21.86
CA ASP A 634 51.79 27.80 20.70
C ASP A 634 50.66 28.03 19.70
N GLN A 635 49.74 27.07 19.54
CA GLN A 635 48.52 27.23 18.75
C GLN A 635 47.58 28.27 19.34
N ILE A 636 47.37 28.26 20.68
CA ILE A 636 46.57 29.29 21.38
C ILE A 636 47.20 30.68 21.18
N ARG A 637 48.53 30.80 21.33
CA ARG A 637 49.23 32.08 21.12
C ARG A 637 49.08 32.60 19.68
N GLU A 638 49.20 31.72 18.70
CA GLU A 638 49.09 32.11 17.29
C GLU A 638 47.65 32.50 16.93
N HIS A 639 46.64 31.80 17.46
CA HIS A 639 45.23 32.15 17.29
C HIS A 639 44.92 33.53 17.92
N LEU A 640 45.32 33.75 19.18
CA LEU A 640 45.12 35.03 19.87
C LEU A 640 45.87 36.18 19.19
N ARG A 641 47.04 35.92 18.61
CA ARG A 641 47.79 36.90 17.81
C ARG A 641 47.05 37.26 16.53
N ARG A 642 46.49 36.30 15.80
CA ARG A 642 45.70 36.56 14.59
C ARG A 642 44.40 37.30 14.88
N ALA A 643 43.81 37.09 16.06
CA ALA A 643 42.63 37.80 16.53
C ALA A 643 42.93 39.23 17.02
N GLY A 644 44.21 39.66 17.08
CA GLY A 644 44.62 41.00 17.51
C GLY A 644 44.57 41.23 19.02
N LEU A 645 44.53 40.17 19.83
CA LEU A 645 44.29 40.24 21.28
C LEU A 645 45.58 40.32 22.12
N LEU A 646 46.76 40.44 21.50
CA LEU A 646 48.09 40.34 22.15
C LEU A 646 48.99 41.58 21.95
N ASP A 647 48.40 42.78 21.85
CA ASP A 647 49.17 44.03 21.62
C ASP A 647 49.75 44.68 22.90
N ASP A 648 49.42 44.20 24.10
CA ASP A 648 49.96 44.66 25.39
C ASP A 648 50.80 43.56 26.10
N PRO A 649 52.09 43.80 26.40
CA PRO A 649 52.95 42.85 27.11
C PRO A 649 52.43 42.42 28.50
N GLY A 650 51.66 43.27 29.19
CA GLY A 650 51.10 42.97 30.51
C GLY A 650 49.94 41.97 30.48
N ALA A 651 49.06 42.08 29.47
CA ALA A 651 47.93 41.17 29.28
C ALA A 651 48.38 39.77 28.86
N ARG A 652 49.50 39.67 28.12
CA ARG A 652 50.07 38.41 27.64
C ARG A 652 50.47 37.46 28.77
N ASN A 653 51.14 37.95 29.81
CA ASN A 653 51.55 37.11 30.94
C ASN A 653 50.36 36.76 31.83
N ALA A 654 49.40 37.69 31.99
CA ALA A 654 48.21 37.45 32.78
C ALA A 654 47.27 36.38 32.18
N LEU A 655 47.14 36.31 30.85
CA LEU A 655 46.32 35.31 30.17
C LEU A 655 46.93 33.89 30.25
N LEU A 656 48.26 33.77 30.14
CA LEU A 656 48.93 32.47 30.09
C LEU A 656 49.05 31.78 31.47
N GLU A 657 49.02 32.54 32.57
CA GLU A 657 49.10 32.02 33.94
C GLU A 657 47.72 31.70 34.55
N GLN A 658 46.63 31.98 33.84
CA GLN A 658 45.26 31.82 34.35
C GLN A 658 44.46 30.81 33.52
N SER A 659 43.55 30.10 34.18
CA SER A 659 42.55 29.24 33.53
C SER A 659 41.71 30.01 32.51
N ILE A 660 41.45 29.40 31.35
CA ILE A 660 40.74 30.01 30.22
C ILE A 660 39.31 30.43 30.63
N SER A 661 38.72 29.78 31.63
CA SER A 661 37.42 30.09 32.23
C SER A 661 37.33 31.51 32.80
N LYS A 662 38.47 32.06 33.24
CA LYS A 662 38.60 33.41 33.81
C LYS A 662 38.90 34.48 32.76
N TRP A 663 39.06 34.10 31.50
CA TRP A 663 39.27 35.05 30.41
C TRP A 663 37.97 35.77 30.06
N GLU A 664 38.08 36.89 29.35
CA GLU A 664 36.93 37.59 28.80
C GLU A 664 36.08 36.65 27.95
N GLU A 665 34.77 36.67 28.18
CA GLU A 665 33.81 35.66 27.70
C GLU A 665 33.89 35.44 26.18
N ARG A 666 34.13 36.50 25.42
CA ARG A 666 34.28 36.42 23.96
C ARG A 666 35.52 35.62 23.56
N THR A 667 36.68 35.97 24.11
CA THR A 667 37.97 35.30 23.85
C THR A 667 37.94 33.85 24.29
N ARG A 668 37.29 33.58 25.44
CA ARG A 668 37.05 32.23 25.97
C ARG A 668 36.27 31.36 24.99
N HIS A 669 35.14 31.86 24.48
CA HIS A 669 34.31 31.12 23.51
C HIS A 669 35.01 30.92 22.16
N GLU A 670 35.78 31.90 21.70
CA GLU A 670 36.52 31.79 20.43
C GLU A 670 37.57 30.68 20.48
N VAL A 671 38.32 30.56 21.58
CA VAL A 671 39.34 29.52 21.77
C VAL A 671 38.72 28.13 21.96
N ALA A 672 37.68 27.97 22.78
CA ALA A 672 36.99 26.69 22.95
C ALA A 672 36.40 26.17 21.63
N ARG A 673 35.83 27.06 20.81
CA ARG A 673 35.23 26.71 19.51
C ARG A 673 36.28 26.41 18.43
N PHE A 674 37.49 26.95 18.54
CA PHE A 674 38.61 26.60 17.66
C PHE A 674 39.08 25.17 17.94
N TRP A 675 39.27 24.81 19.21
CA TRP A 675 39.70 23.48 19.62
C TRP A 675 38.66 22.40 19.38
N GLY A 676 37.38 22.66 19.68
CA GLY A 676 36.31 21.72 19.35
C GLY A 676 36.26 21.39 17.85
N ARG A 677 36.48 22.40 16.97
CA ARG A 677 36.54 22.17 15.52
C ARG A 677 37.78 21.38 15.08
N GLN A 678 38.96 21.69 15.63
CA GLN A 678 40.18 20.93 15.34
C GLN A 678 40.08 19.47 15.82
N PHE A 679 39.46 19.24 16.99
CA PHE A 679 39.20 17.90 17.50
C PHE A 679 38.27 17.11 16.57
N ILE A 680 37.18 17.72 16.11
CA ILE A 680 36.26 17.08 15.15
C ILE A 680 37.01 16.76 13.84
N GLU A 681 37.75 17.70 13.27
CA GLU A 681 38.47 17.50 12.00
C GLU A 681 39.57 16.44 12.09
N ALA A 682 40.31 16.39 13.21
CA ALA A 682 41.41 15.44 13.41
C ALA A 682 40.94 14.00 13.70
N ASN A 683 39.75 13.84 14.28
CA ASN A 683 39.22 12.53 14.70
C ASN A 683 38.13 11.98 13.78
N ARG A 684 37.64 12.77 12.82
CA ARG A 684 36.68 12.33 11.80
C ARG A 684 37.19 11.19 10.93
N GLY A 685 38.51 11.10 10.76
CA GLY A 685 39.23 10.10 9.97
C GLY A 685 39.74 8.90 10.76
N GLN A 686 39.47 8.83 12.07
CA GLN A 686 39.93 7.74 12.92
C GLN A 686 38.95 6.57 12.89
N PRO A 687 39.45 5.33 12.90
CA PRO A 687 38.62 4.13 12.97
C PRO A 687 37.81 4.08 14.25
#